data_AF-A0A7X1ZDY7-F1
#
_entry.id   AF-A0A7X1ZDY7-F1
#
_cell.length_a   1.000
_cell.length_b   1.000
_cell.length_c   1.000
_cell.angle_alpha   90.00
_cell.angle_beta   90.00
_cell.angle_gamma   90.00
#
_symmetry.space_group_name_H-M   'P 1'
#
loop_
_entity.id
_entity.type
_entity.pdbx_description
1 polymer ?
#
loop_
_entity_poly.entity_id
_entity_poly.type
_entity_poly.pdbx_seq_one_letter_code
_entity_poly.pdbx_strand_id
1 'polypeptide(L)'
;MARARTLFRAGQDEAVLALGVVADRMPDGPDKGQVMRLIGLAALRLNDTDEARRWLAPACDLLGADDTAATIALGGACLGAGALEQAEAAFRDALGRTPMAVGAAIGLARTLETRGDAPGALSAWRRAMAALVALTPAQSDGWMLGLPASVTRPPLEDQARVAESAGDPAAAAALRHRLRAVFPDGEAAEAVAAPAAPAPGPADTGPLVEITGGQDPHDLMDRARDADAHGRPETALALVRDAGRLAVHAPGPPDDDRTALALEAAEFLRTRGETMQATALLDALLEHRPADPPVLHAHGVARRAAGDDGAALAAIEAVRDRLADTDHGPLLALWAVLLEDRDRLDEAAALSERAIAAAPGAPSSWQTLARVADHAGDTDRALAACHGALIRDPALAWAHDRIARVLESRNQLDPAMAHARRAVAVAEAADPDGPETRRARLALAHGLLKRGDWAEGWAAYEARPGVPLRPEIGVPAPAWTGDMLEARRLLIRSERTGLIDEVMGLRLAPAAVRRAGGVPVLEVDPRLMPLVARAEPDATVVAAADPPDPALHDPAIGAQAPVGSLARLIGPDPGAGVTAAPTLAADDAWAMALRASYLAEADARTILVGLCWAPQSARPRPDRLIPVEAWAPLASVPGVRFVPLRPDGSGADMERFTALAGIDVLTAADEGDAFRDDAPNEDGPGETSPSDPDDMDALAARIAAMDAVVTIDGLVAHLAGAMAVPSIVVLAHAADWRWGLEGPRSVWYPAVTLARQPVPGDWATPMHRTAAALGRYRAAALAGRAAE
;
A
#
# COMPACT_ATOMS: atom_id res chain seq x y z
N MET A 1 2.33 -24.90 31.75
CA MET A 1 2.07 -24.07 30.56
C MET A 1 2.07 -22.55 30.81
N ALA A 2 1.16 -21.98 31.62
CA ALA A 2 1.03 -20.51 31.78
C ALA A 2 2.35 -19.82 32.17
N ARG A 3 3.08 -20.38 33.15
CA ARG A 3 4.39 -19.89 33.56
C ARG A 3 5.44 -19.93 32.43
N ALA A 4 5.46 -20.97 31.62
CA ALA A 4 6.36 -21.07 30.47
C ALA A 4 6.09 -19.97 29.43
N ARG A 5 4.80 -19.67 29.16
CA ARG A 5 4.41 -18.57 28.26
C ARG A 5 4.82 -17.21 28.81
N THR A 6 4.63 -16.97 30.12
CA THR A 6 5.04 -15.72 30.76
C THR A 6 6.55 -15.51 30.69
N LEU A 7 7.34 -16.53 31.03
CA LEU A 7 8.81 -16.46 30.99
C LEU A 7 9.32 -16.24 29.55
N PHE A 8 8.76 -16.96 28.58
CA PHE A 8 9.15 -16.85 27.17
C PHE A 8 8.82 -15.47 26.56
N ARG A 9 7.68 -14.87 26.94
CA ARG A 9 7.30 -13.51 26.52
C ARG A 9 8.17 -12.44 27.19
N ALA A 10 8.64 -12.70 28.41
CA ALA A 10 9.55 -11.82 29.13
C ALA A 10 11.02 -11.97 28.69
N GLY A 11 11.32 -12.79 27.67
CA GLY A 11 12.69 -13.01 27.18
C GLY A 11 13.59 -13.77 28.15
N GLN A 12 13.03 -14.44 29.16
CA GLN A 12 13.79 -15.18 30.18
C GLN A 12 14.11 -16.60 29.70
N ASP A 13 14.84 -16.71 28.58
CA ASP A 13 15.02 -17.98 27.85
C ASP A 13 15.72 -19.07 28.68
N GLU A 14 16.72 -18.73 29.51
CA GLU A 14 17.36 -19.68 30.45
C GLU A 14 16.36 -20.21 31.51
N ALA A 15 15.44 -19.36 31.97
CA ALA A 15 14.41 -19.77 32.92
C ALA A 15 13.33 -20.65 32.26
N VAL A 16 13.10 -20.47 30.96
CA VAL A 16 12.26 -21.36 30.15
C VAL A 16 12.95 -22.72 29.97
N LEU A 17 14.25 -22.76 29.65
CA LEU A 17 15.03 -24.00 29.56
C LEU A 17 15.00 -24.81 30.87
N ALA A 18 15.09 -24.13 32.02
CA ALA A 18 15.01 -24.77 33.33
C ALA A 18 13.67 -25.50 33.60
N LEU A 19 12.62 -25.21 32.82
CA LEU A 19 11.35 -25.94 32.88
C LEU A 19 11.42 -27.35 32.26
N GLY A 20 12.53 -27.75 31.62
CA GLY A 20 12.72 -29.09 31.06
C GLY A 20 12.49 -30.20 32.10
N VAL A 21 12.98 -30.00 33.34
CA VAL A 21 12.76 -30.96 34.45
C VAL A 21 11.28 -31.13 34.80
N VAL A 22 10.48 -30.09 34.58
CA VAL A 22 9.02 -30.12 34.78
C VAL A 22 8.35 -30.78 33.57
N ALA A 23 8.78 -30.44 32.35
CA ALA A 23 8.25 -31.01 31.11
C ALA A 23 8.43 -32.54 31.04
N ASP A 24 9.57 -33.07 31.49
CA ASP A 24 9.84 -34.52 31.56
C ASP A 24 8.86 -35.27 32.47
N ARG A 25 8.30 -34.60 33.48
CA ARG A 25 7.36 -35.19 34.45
C ARG A 25 5.89 -34.93 34.09
N MET A 26 5.62 -34.16 33.05
CA MET A 26 4.25 -33.91 32.59
C MET A 26 3.68 -35.16 31.89
N PRO A 27 2.37 -35.44 32.05
CA PRO A 27 1.70 -36.45 31.26
C PRO A 27 1.69 -36.05 29.78
N ASP A 28 1.74 -37.05 28.89
CA ASP A 28 1.70 -36.81 27.44
C ASP A 28 0.36 -36.19 27.03
N GLY A 29 0.44 -35.13 26.24
CA GLY A 29 -0.71 -34.35 25.79
C GLY A 29 -0.32 -32.97 25.25
N PRO A 30 -1.29 -32.20 24.73
CA PRO A 30 -1.02 -30.93 24.03
C PRO A 30 -0.37 -29.87 24.93
N ASP A 31 -0.67 -29.87 26.23
CA ASP A 31 -0.04 -28.95 27.19
C ASP A 31 1.46 -29.23 27.38
N LYS A 32 1.85 -30.50 27.37
CA LYS A 32 3.27 -30.92 27.40
C LYS A 32 3.94 -30.53 26.09
N GLY A 33 3.28 -30.80 24.96
CA GLY A 33 3.74 -30.37 23.63
C GLY A 33 3.98 -28.86 23.54
N GLN A 34 3.06 -28.02 24.04
CA GLN A 34 3.22 -26.56 24.03
C GLN A 34 4.36 -26.10 24.94
N VAL A 35 4.58 -26.74 26.10
CA VAL A 35 5.72 -26.43 26.97
C VAL A 35 7.04 -26.82 26.31
N MET A 36 7.12 -28.01 25.71
CA MET A 36 8.30 -28.48 24.98
C MET A 36 8.62 -27.57 23.78
N ARG A 37 7.59 -27.09 23.05
CA ARG A 37 7.76 -26.11 21.96
C ARG A 37 8.38 -24.80 22.44
N LEU A 38 7.93 -24.27 23.58
CA LEU A 38 8.49 -23.04 24.15
C LEU A 38 9.92 -23.21 24.65
N ILE A 39 10.25 -24.38 25.23
CA ILE A 39 11.62 -24.73 25.62
C ILE A 39 12.51 -24.80 24.38
N GLY A 40 12.05 -25.47 23.32
CA GLY A 40 12.77 -25.56 22.05
C GLY A 40 13.00 -24.20 21.37
N LEU A 41 12.02 -23.31 21.41
CA LEU A 41 12.17 -21.94 20.90
C LEU A 41 13.14 -21.11 21.75
N ALA A 42 13.16 -21.29 23.07
CA ALA A 42 14.13 -20.64 23.94
C ALA A 42 15.56 -21.15 23.67
N ALA A 43 15.73 -22.45 23.43
CA ALA A 43 17.01 -23.03 23.01
C ALA A 43 17.50 -22.43 21.67
N LEU A 44 16.60 -22.24 20.70
CA LEU A 44 16.93 -21.58 19.42
C LEU A 44 17.39 -20.14 19.59
N ARG A 45 16.76 -19.36 20.49
CA ARG A 45 17.20 -17.98 20.79
C ARG A 45 18.59 -17.94 21.42
N LEU A 46 18.93 -18.94 22.22
CA LEU A 46 20.25 -19.14 22.80
C LEU A 46 21.25 -19.80 21.85
N ASN A 47 20.84 -20.05 20.59
CA ASN A 47 21.64 -20.71 19.55
C ASN A 47 22.11 -22.13 19.93
N ASP A 48 21.38 -22.81 20.81
CA ASP A 48 21.59 -24.22 21.18
C ASP A 48 20.67 -25.12 20.34
N THR A 49 21.17 -25.50 19.16
CA THR A 49 20.39 -26.23 18.15
C THR A 49 20.15 -27.68 18.52
N ASP A 50 21.03 -28.28 19.32
CA ASP A 50 20.89 -29.67 19.76
C ASP A 50 19.83 -29.80 20.85
N GLU A 51 19.85 -28.90 21.84
CA GLU A 51 18.81 -28.84 22.86
C GLU A 51 17.46 -28.43 22.23
N ALA A 52 17.46 -27.52 21.24
CA ALA A 52 16.25 -27.18 20.49
C ALA A 52 15.63 -28.40 19.81
N ARG A 53 16.41 -29.21 19.09
CA ARG A 53 15.92 -30.42 18.41
C ARG A 53 15.38 -31.46 19.39
N ARG A 54 16.05 -31.63 20.53
CA ARG A 54 15.64 -32.55 21.59
C ARG A 54 14.22 -32.27 22.08
N TRP A 55 13.85 -31.00 22.21
CA TRP A 55 12.52 -30.60 22.69
C TRP A 55 11.49 -30.45 21.57
N LEU A 56 11.89 -30.02 20.37
CA LEU A 56 10.96 -29.74 19.27
C LEU A 56 10.45 -30.99 18.55
N ALA A 57 11.26 -32.06 18.44
CA ALA A 57 10.80 -33.28 17.78
C ALA A 57 9.64 -33.97 18.53
N PRO A 58 9.73 -34.25 19.85
CA PRO A 58 8.60 -34.77 20.62
C PRO A 58 7.42 -33.79 20.72
N ALA A 59 7.69 -32.48 20.65
CA ALA A 59 6.63 -31.48 20.65
C ALA A 59 5.75 -31.57 19.38
N CYS A 60 6.35 -31.83 18.21
CA CYS A 60 5.59 -32.03 16.97
C CYS A 60 4.67 -33.24 17.08
N ASP A 61 5.14 -34.34 17.67
CA ASP A 61 4.34 -35.57 17.85
C ASP A 61 3.15 -35.35 18.81
N LEU A 62 3.35 -34.58 19.88
CA LEU A 62 2.33 -34.33 20.90
C LEU A 62 1.30 -33.26 20.51
N LEU A 63 1.66 -32.34 19.62
CA LEU A 63 0.79 -31.25 19.15
C LEU A 63 -0.02 -31.63 17.91
N GLY A 64 0.38 -32.69 17.20
CA GLY A 64 -0.33 -33.21 16.04
C GLY A 64 -0.14 -32.36 14.78
N ALA A 65 -0.88 -32.73 13.72
CA ALA A 65 -0.70 -32.15 12.39
C ALA A 65 -1.07 -30.66 12.29
N ASP A 66 -1.88 -30.14 13.21
CA ASP A 66 -2.48 -28.80 13.15
C ASP A 66 -1.53 -27.67 13.65
N ASP A 67 -0.47 -27.98 14.40
CA ASP A 67 0.49 -26.97 14.89
C ASP A 67 1.71 -26.85 13.96
N THR A 68 1.55 -26.08 12.88
CA THR A 68 2.61 -25.82 11.90
C THR A 68 3.81 -25.06 12.50
N ALA A 69 3.62 -24.33 13.61
CA ALA A 69 4.69 -23.54 14.22
C ALA A 69 5.76 -24.41 14.90
N ALA A 70 5.37 -25.57 15.46
CA ALA A 70 6.33 -26.54 16.00
C ALA A 70 7.22 -27.12 14.90
N THR A 71 6.64 -27.46 13.74
CA THR A 71 7.36 -28.00 12.58
C THR A 71 8.33 -26.98 11.97
N ILE A 72 7.95 -25.71 11.89
CA ILE A 72 8.84 -24.62 11.44
C ILE A 72 10.04 -24.49 12.38
N ALA A 73 9.79 -24.49 13.69
CA ALA A 73 10.86 -24.40 14.69
C ALA A 73 11.81 -25.60 14.62
N LEU A 74 11.28 -26.82 14.44
CA LEU A 74 12.10 -28.02 14.25
C LEU A 74 12.97 -27.91 12.99
N GLY A 75 12.41 -27.41 11.88
CA GLY A 75 13.16 -27.12 10.66
C GLY A 75 14.31 -26.13 10.89
N GLY A 76 14.05 -25.05 11.65
CA GLY A 76 15.07 -24.08 12.05
C GLY A 76 16.19 -24.69 12.89
N ALA A 77 15.86 -25.57 13.83
CA ALA A 77 16.82 -26.28 14.65
C ALA A 77 17.68 -27.27 13.85
N CYS A 78 17.07 -27.99 12.91
CA CYS A 78 17.79 -28.86 11.97
C CYS A 78 18.73 -28.08 11.05
N LEU A 79 18.29 -26.91 10.54
CA LEU A 79 19.13 -26.05 9.70
C LEU A 79 20.34 -25.53 10.49
N GLY A 80 20.13 -25.04 11.71
CA GLY A 80 21.20 -24.57 12.58
C GLY A 80 22.20 -25.67 12.97
N ALA A 81 21.72 -26.91 13.12
CA ALA A 81 22.58 -28.07 13.38
C ALA A 81 23.24 -28.67 12.11
N GLY A 82 23.01 -28.08 10.93
CA GLY A 82 23.54 -28.59 9.65
C GLY A 82 22.87 -29.88 9.14
N ALA A 83 21.75 -30.30 9.73
CA ALA A 83 20.96 -31.46 9.30
C ALA A 83 20.02 -31.09 8.13
N LEU A 84 20.62 -30.75 6.98
CA LEU A 84 19.92 -30.11 5.86
C LEU A 84 18.75 -30.93 5.29
N GLU A 85 18.86 -32.27 5.22
CA GLU A 85 17.76 -33.12 4.75
C GLU A 85 16.54 -33.09 5.67
N GLN A 86 16.78 -33.06 6.99
CA GLN A 86 15.72 -33.00 7.99
C GLN A 86 15.09 -31.60 8.04
N ALA A 87 15.90 -30.55 7.84
CA ALA A 87 15.42 -29.18 7.71
C ALA A 87 14.51 -29.01 6.49
N GLU A 88 14.95 -29.52 5.35
CA GLU A 88 14.21 -29.46 4.08
C GLU A 88 12.87 -30.20 4.17
N ALA A 89 12.88 -31.41 4.74
CA ALA A 89 11.67 -32.19 4.98
C ALA A 89 10.68 -31.46 5.90
N ALA A 90 11.17 -30.89 7.01
CA ALA A 90 10.33 -30.15 7.95
C ALA A 90 9.73 -28.88 7.32
N PHE A 91 10.50 -28.12 6.56
CA PHE A 91 9.98 -26.91 5.91
C PHE A 91 9.00 -27.21 4.77
N ARG A 92 9.23 -28.27 3.99
CA ARG A 92 8.26 -28.68 2.97
C ARG A 92 6.97 -29.22 3.58
N ASP A 93 7.07 -29.97 4.67
CA ASP A 93 5.91 -30.44 5.43
C ASP A 93 5.10 -29.25 5.98
N ALA A 94 5.77 -28.25 6.57
CA ALA A 94 5.13 -27.02 7.03
C ALA A 94 4.44 -26.24 5.88
N LEU A 95 5.08 -26.14 4.71
CA LEU A 95 4.52 -25.48 3.53
C LEU A 95 3.38 -26.28 2.87
N GLY A 96 3.40 -27.61 2.96
CA GLY A 96 2.31 -28.46 2.48
C GLY A 96 1.03 -28.27 3.30
N ARG A 97 1.19 -27.96 4.59
CA ARG A 97 0.06 -27.69 5.52
C ARG A 97 -0.39 -26.23 5.48
N THR A 98 0.56 -25.30 5.48
CA THR A 98 0.32 -23.86 5.45
C THR A 98 1.14 -23.24 4.31
N PRO A 99 0.59 -23.13 3.09
CA PRO A 99 1.31 -22.61 1.92
C PRO A 99 1.87 -21.20 2.09
N MET A 100 1.26 -20.38 2.96
CA MET A 100 1.67 -19.01 3.26
C MET A 100 2.58 -18.89 4.49
N ALA A 101 3.12 -19.99 5.01
CA ALA A 101 4.03 -19.95 6.15
C ALA A 101 5.38 -19.32 5.76
N VAL A 102 5.51 -18.00 5.95
CA VAL A 102 6.70 -17.20 5.61
C VAL A 102 7.97 -17.80 6.22
N GLY A 103 7.96 -18.13 7.51
CA GLY A 103 9.11 -18.74 8.19
C GLY A 103 9.54 -20.09 7.58
N ALA A 104 8.59 -20.88 7.07
CA ALA A 104 8.88 -22.14 6.39
C ALA A 104 9.49 -21.92 5.00
N ALA A 105 8.98 -20.93 4.25
CA ALA A 105 9.48 -20.58 2.92
C ALA A 105 10.93 -20.04 2.98
N ILE A 106 11.22 -19.17 3.95
CA ILE A 106 12.57 -18.65 4.20
C ILE A 106 13.51 -19.76 4.65
N GLY A 107 13.07 -20.60 5.59
CA GLY A 107 13.84 -21.75 6.06
C GLY A 107 14.19 -22.73 4.94
N LEU A 108 13.23 -23.02 4.05
CA LEU A 108 13.44 -23.89 2.88
C LEU A 108 14.44 -23.26 1.90
N ALA A 109 14.29 -21.97 1.60
CA ALA A 109 15.17 -21.27 0.67
C ALA A 109 16.65 -21.34 1.13
N ARG A 110 16.91 -21.09 2.41
CA ARG A 110 18.24 -21.15 3.01
C ARG A 110 18.79 -22.57 3.10
N THR A 111 17.93 -23.55 3.38
CA THR A 111 18.32 -24.96 3.36
C THR A 111 18.80 -25.37 1.96
N LEU A 112 18.07 -24.98 0.92
CA LEU A 112 18.42 -25.27 -0.48
C LEU A 112 19.67 -24.51 -0.93
N GLU A 113 19.85 -23.25 -0.50
CA GLU A 113 21.08 -22.47 -0.73
C GLU A 113 22.30 -23.16 -0.10
N THR A 114 22.19 -23.62 1.14
CA THR A 114 23.27 -24.32 1.86
C THR A 114 23.61 -25.67 1.19
N ARG A 115 22.64 -26.30 0.53
CA ARG A 115 22.84 -27.52 -0.27
C ARG A 115 23.38 -27.28 -1.68
N GLY A 116 23.43 -26.02 -2.13
CA GLY A 116 23.84 -25.66 -3.49
C GLY A 116 22.77 -25.82 -4.57
N ASP A 117 21.50 -26.00 -4.21
CA ASP A 117 20.36 -26.02 -5.15
C ASP A 117 19.85 -24.60 -5.41
N ALA A 118 20.57 -23.87 -6.28
CA ALA A 118 20.26 -22.48 -6.61
C ALA A 118 18.86 -22.27 -7.21
N PRO A 119 18.37 -23.10 -8.16
CA PRO A 119 17.02 -22.99 -8.71
C PRO A 119 15.93 -23.24 -7.66
N GLY A 120 16.11 -24.25 -6.81
CA GLY A 120 15.18 -24.55 -5.72
C GLY A 120 15.14 -23.43 -4.67
N ALA A 121 16.32 -22.89 -4.30
CA ALA A 121 16.44 -21.76 -3.39
C ALA A 121 15.72 -20.52 -3.93
N LEU A 122 15.90 -20.19 -5.22
CA LEU A 122 15.24 -19.05 -5.85
C LEU A 122 13.71 -19.18 -5.88
N SER A 123 13.21 -20.39 -6.16
CA SER A 123 11.76 -20.68 -6.12
C SER A 123 11.17 -20.51 -4.72
N ALA A 124 11.86 -21.03 -3.70
CA ALA A 124 11.45 -20.89 -2.30
C ALA A 124 11.50 -19.42 -1.82
N TRP A 125 12.51 -18.66 -2.27
CA TRP A 125 12.63 -17.24 -2.01
C TRP A 125 11.50 -16.40 -2.64
N ARG A 126 11.10 -16.70 -3.88
CA ARG A 126 9.93 -16.07 -4.54
C ARG A 126 8.65 -16.34 -3.75
N ARG A 127 8.46 -17.58 -3.28
CA ARG A 127 7.32 -17.97 -2.45
C ARG A 127 7.30 -17.22 -1.11
N ALA A 128 8.46 -17.08 -0.46
CA ALA A 128 8.58 -16.30 0.77
C ALA A 128 8.16 -14.84 0.57
N MET A 129 8.57 -14.23 -0.55
CA MET A 129 8.19 -12.85 -0.89
C MET A 129 6.70 -12.70 -1.19
N ALA A 130 6.12 -13.61 -1.97
CA ALA A 130 4.69 -13.60 -2.23
C ALA A 130 3.88 -13.71 -0.92
N ALA A 131 4.34 -14.56 0.00
CA ALA A 131 3.72 -14.69 1.31
C ALA A 131 3.89 -13.45 2.20
N LEU A 132 5.06 -12.80 2.18
CA LEU A 132 5.33 -11.56 2.92
C LEU A 132 4.49 -10.37 2.43
N VAL A 133 4.33 -10.22 1.11
CA VAL A 133 3.54 -9.14 0.50
C VAL A 133 2.04 -9.25 0.84
N ALA A 134 1.57 -10.46 1.13
CA ALA A 134 0.17 -10.72 1.49
C ALA A 134 -0.13 -10.52 3.00
N LEU A 135 0.86 -10.26 3.86
CA LEU A 135 0.64 -10.08 5.30
C LEU A 135 0.19 -8.65 5.65
N THR A 136 -0.79 -8.53 6.53
CA THR A 136 -1.13 -7.25 7.17
C THR A 136 -0.09 -6.85 8.22
N PRO A 137 0.04 -5.56 8.58
CA PRO A 137 0.96 -5.11 9.65
C PRO A 137 0.70 -5.74 11.03
N ALA A 138 -0.50 -6.28 11.28
CA ALA A 138 -0.79 -7.02 12.50
C ALA A 138 -0.27 -8.47 12.48
N GLN A 139 0.09 -8.99 11.30
CA GLN A 139 0.57 -10.35 11.08
C GLN A 139 2.10 -10.42 10.89
N SER A 140 2.79 -9.27 10.77
CA SER A 140 4.23 -9.19 10.53
C SER A 140 5.12 -9.50 11.74
N ASP A 141 4.59 -9.45 12.96
CA ASP A 141 5.41 -9.58 14.19
C ASP A 141 5.72 -11.04 14.58
N GLY A 142 5.06 -12.01 13.95
CA GLY A 142 5.08 -13.41 14.40
C GLY A 142 5.90 -14.39 13.56
N TRP A 143 6.29 -14.06 12.32
CA TRP A 143 6.80 -15.05 11.37
C TRP A 143 8.27 -15.46 11.58
N MET A 144 9.05 -14.64 12.29
CA MET A 144 10.46 -14.95 12.64
C MET A 144 10.59 -15.94 13.81
N LEU A 145 9.51 -16.22 14.55
CA LEU A 145 9.51 -17.13 15.69
C LEU A 145 9.70 -18.59 15.22
N GLY A 146 10.93 -19.08 15.30
CA GLY A 146 11.27 -20.47 14.97
C GLY A 146 12.53 -20.66 14.12
N LEU A 147 13.17 -19.58 13.65
CA LEU A 147 14.43 -19.66 12.92
C LEU A 147 15.61 -19.20 13.82
N PRO A 148 16.81 -19.81 13.73
CA PRO A 148 17.99 -19.34 14.46
C PRO A 148 18.35 -17.89 14.07
N ALA A 149 18.97 -17.12 14.97
CA ALA A 149 19.37 -15.73 14.68
C ALA A 149 20.30 -15.61 13.45
N SER A 150 21.16 -16.61 13.22
CA SER A 150 22.01 -16.72 12.02
C SER A 150 21.23 -16.83 10.69
N VAL A 151 19.93 -17.12 10.76
CA VAL A 151 19.00 -17.38 9.65
C VAL A 151 18.06 -16.18 9.42
N THR A 152 18.19 -15.08 10.15
CA THR A 152 17.23 -13.93 10.13
C THR A 152 17.65 -12.72 9.28
N ARG A 153 18.62 -12.85 8.35
CA ARG A 153 19.05 -11.74 7.46
C ARG A 153 17.98 -11.38 6.40
N PRO A 154 17.97 -10.12 5.88
CA PRO A 154 17.00 -9.66 4.90
C PRO A 154 16.98 -10.51 3.61
N PRO A 155 15.81 -10.96 3.11
CA PRO A 155 15.66 -11.87 1.97
C PRO A 155 16.27 -11.43 0.63
N LEU A 156 16.38 -10.12 0.37
CA LEU A 156 16.59 -9.60 -0.98
C LEU A 156 18.08 -9.60 -1.42
N GLU A 157 19.04 -9.45 -0.50
CA GLU A 157 20.47 -9.47 -0.84
C GLU A 157 21.00 -10.91 -1.02
N ASP A 158 20.50 -11.85 -0.23
CA ASP A 158 20.81 -13.28 -0.39
C ASP A 158 20.28 -13.80 -1.75
N GLN A 159 19.10 -13.35 -2.20
CA GLN A 159 18.58 -13.64 -3.54
C GLN A 159 19.45 -13.07 -4.66
N ALA A 160 19.96 -11.85 -4.51
CA ALA A 160 20.83 -11.24 -5.51
C ALA A 160 22.14 -12.02 -5.66
N ARG A 161 22.70 -12.50 -4.54
CA ARG A 161 23.93 -13.28 -4.50
C ARG A 161 23.75 -14.69 -5.10
N VAL A 162 22.60 -15.32 -4.88
CA VAL A 162 22.22 -16.61 -5.50
C VAL A 162 21.96 -16.46 -7.00
N ALA A 163 21.33 -15.37 -7.44
CA ALA A 163 21.15 -15.07 -8.86
C ALA A 163 22.50 -14.86 -9.57
N GLU A 164 23.44 -14.16 -8.93
CA GLU A 164 24.82 -14.01 -9.42
C GLU A 164 25.58 -15.34 -9.53
N SER A 165 25.50 -16.20 -8.52
CA SER A 165 26.17 -17.50 -8.55
C SER A 165 25.53 -18.49 -9.54
N ALA A 166 24.25 -18.30 -9.87
CA ALA A 166 23.53 -19.00 -10.93
C ALA A 166 23.80 -18.43 -12.34
N GLY A 167 24.62 -17.38 -12.48
CA GLY A 167 24.96 -16.79 -13.77
C GLY A 167 23.93 -15.80 -14.33
N ASP A 168 23.05 -15.25 -13.48
CA ASP A 168 22.02 -14.26 -13.84
C ASP A 168 22.29 -12.90 -13.14
N PRO A 169 23.27 -12.12 -13.65
CA PRO A 169 23.63 -10.82 -13.07
C PRO A 169 22.53 -9.76 -13.23
N ALA A 170 21.59 -9.96 -14.17
CA ALA A 170 20.47 -9.05 -14.39
C ALA A 170 19.40 -9.20 -13.29
N ALA A 171 19.06 -10.45 -12.93
CA ALA A 171 18.18 -10.72 -11.79
C ALA A 171 18.81 -10.23 -10.47
N ALA A 172 20.13 -10.42 -10.30
CA ALA A 172 20.85 -9.90 -9.14
C ALA A 172 20.78 -8.36 -9.03
N ALA A 173 20.99 -7.66 -10.15
CA ALA A 173 20.88 -6.20 -10.21
C ALA A 173 19.45 -5.70 -9.92
N ALA A 174 18.42 -6.36 -10.46
CA ALA A 174 17.02 -6.02 -10.22
C ALA A 174 16.62 -6.23 -8.74
N LEU A 175 17.13 -7.27 -8.10
CA LEU A 175 16.90 -7.56 -6.69
C LEU A 175 17.58 -6.53 -5.78
N ARG A 176 18.83 -6.15 -6.06
CA ARG A 176 19.53 -5.06 -5.33
C ARG A 176 18.87 -3.70 -5.57
N HIS A 177 18.32 -3.47 -6.76
CA HIS A 177 17.55 -2.27 -7.05
C HIS A 177 16.25 -2.21 -6.24
N ARG A 178 15.50 -3.33 -6.14
CA ARG A 178 14.33 -3.44 -5.27
C ARG A 178 14.67 -3.30 -3.79
N LEU A 179 15.80 -3.85 -3.33
CA LEU A 179 16.30 -3.66 -1.96
C LEU A 179 16.49 -2.17 -1.65
N ARG A 180 17.12 -1.40 -2.56
CA ARG A 180 17.29 0.06 -2.42
C ARG A 180 15.97 0.84 -2.47
N ALA A 181 14.96 0.31 -3.16
CA ALA A 181 13.64 0.93 -3.22
C ALA A 181 12.80 0.68 -1.96
N VAL A 182 13.02 -0.45 -1.27
CA VAL A 182 12.30 -0.83 -0.04
C VAL A 182 13.04 -0.32 1.22
N PHE A 183 14.37 -0.25 1.19
CA PHE A 183 15.23 0.30 2.24
C PHE A 183 16.16 1.37 1.61
N PRO A 184 15.70 2.64 1.54
CA PRO A 184 16.41 3.72 0.85
C PRO A 184 17.72 4.14 1.54
N ASP A 185 17.80 3.93 2.86
CA ASP A 185 18.89 4.41 3.70
C ASP A 185 19.84 3.27 4.06
N GLY A 186 20.86 3.03 3.22
CA GLY A 186 22.21 2.55 3.61
C GLY A 186 22.45 1.28 4.46
N GLU A 187 21.50 0.73 5.20
CA GLU A 187 21.69 -0.33 6.22
C GLU A 187 22.19 -1.65 5.61
N ALA A 188 21.95 -1.88 4.30
CA ALA A 188 22.45 -3.05 3.60
C ALA A 188 23.98 -3.07 3.43
N ALA A 189 24.67 -1.92 3.52
CA ALA A 189 26.12 -1.86 3.32
C ALA A 189 26.92 -2.29 4.57
N GLU A 190 26.44 -2.01 5.79
CA GLU A 190 27.17 -2.34 7.02
C GLU A 190 27.09 -3.85 7.36
N ALA A 191 26.05 -4.58 6.93
CA ALA A 191 25.96 -6.03 7.16
C ALA A 191 26.81 -6.87 6.16
N VAL A 192 27.38 -6.24 5.13
CA VAL A 192 28.03 -6.91 3.98
C VAL A 192 29.57 -6.78 3.99
N ALA A 193 30.16 -5.97 4.87
CA ALA A 193 31.61 -5.75 4.92
C ALA A 193 32.40 -6.77 5.78
N ALA A 194 32.16 -8.07 5.60
CA ALA A 194 33.07 -9.10 6.14
C ALA A 194 33.39 -10.19 5.10
N PRO A 195 34.28 -9.93 4.13
CA PRO A 195 35.02 -11.00 3.47
C PRO A 195 36.23 -11.41 4.31
N ALA A 196 36.51 -12.72 4.33
CA ALA A 196 37.68 -13.31 4.97
C ALA A 196 38.98 -12.58 4.58
N ALA A 197 39.77 -12.24 5.59
CA ALA A 197 41.02 -11.50 5.46
C ALA A 197 42.02 -12.16 4.49
N PRO A 198 42.55 -11.43 3.49
CA PRO A 198 43.90 -11.66 3.03
C PRO A 198 44.87 -10.84 3.90
N ALA A 199 45.99 -11.44 4.30
CA ALA A 199 46.96 -10.84 5.21
C ALA A 199 47.42 -9.45 4.72
N PRO A 200 47.38 -8.39 5.57
CA PRO A 200 47.80 -7.07 5.15
C PRO A 200 49.34 -6.97 5.13
N GLY A 201 49.88 -6.59 3.98
CA GLY A 201 51.20 -5.97 3.91
C GLY A 201 51.16 -4.56 4.52
N PRO A 202 52.29 -4.00 4.97
CA PRO A 202 52.30 -2.83 5.83
C PRO A 202 52.05 -1.57 5.00
N ALA A 203 50.90 -0.93 5.20
CA ALA A 203 50.65 0.44 4.78
C ALA A 203 50.19 1.25 5.99
N ASP A 204 51.16 2.01 6.50
CA ASP A 204 51.13 3.20 7.35
C ASP A 204 49.73 3.76 7.71
N THR A 205 49.19 3.29 8.83
CA THR A 205 48.13 3.98 9.57
C THR A 205 48.77 4.65 10.78
N GLY A 206 48.79 5.99 10.80
CA GLY A 206 48.94 6.74 12.06
C GLY A 206 47.92 6.24 13.09
N PRO A 207 48.19 6.36 14.40
CA PRO A 207 47.50 5.58 15.40
C PRO A 207 46.00 5.90 15.42
N LEU A 208 45.19 4.86 15.17
CA LEU A 208 43.82 4.76 15.63
C LEU A 208 43.84 4.98 17.16
N VAL A 209 43.13 6.00 17.62
CA VAL A 209 43.00 6.32 19.04
C VAL A 209 42.16 5.23 19.70
N GLU A 210 42.79 4.39 20.52
CA GLU A 210 42.11 3.54 21.49
C GLU A 210 41.31 4.41 22.47
N ILE A 211 40.01 4.14 22.61
CA ILE A 211 39.13 4.84 23.55
C ILE A 211 39.41 4.32 24.98
N THR A 212 40.04 5.17 25.78
CA THR A 212 40.13 5.05 27.24
C THR A 212 38.96 5.80 27.88
N GLY A 213 38.46 5.33 29.02
CA GLY A 213 37.26 5.85 29.71
C GLY A 213 37.40 7.26 30.33
N GLY A 214 37.67 8.27 29.50
CA GLY A 214 37.83 9.67 29.90
C GLY A 214 37.52 10.71 28.81
N GLN A 215 36.79 10.34 27.75
CA GLN A 215 36.40 11.29 26.71
C GLN A 215 35.08 12.00 27.07
N ASP A 216 35.06 13.32 26.86
CA ASP A 216 33.89 14.17 27.04
C ASP A 216 32.93 13.98 25.87
N PRO A 217 31.65 13.61 26.10
CA PRO A 217 30.70 13.40 25.01
C PRO A 217 30.40 14.67 24.20
N HIS A 218 30.63 15.87 24.75
CA HIS A 218 30.53 17.13 23.98
C HIS A 218 31.63 17.27 22.94
N ASP A 219 32.88 16.94 23.29
CA ASP A 219 34.02 16.93 22.35
C ASP A 219 33.78 15.96 21.19
N LEU A 220 33.18 14.80 21.48
CA LEU A 220 32.82 13.82 20.47
C LEU A 220 31.76 14.36 19.50
N MET A 221 30.74 15.08 19.99
CA MET A 221 29.75 15.72 19.11
C MET A 221 30.35 16.83 18.26
N ASP A 222 31.22 17.68 18.82
CA ASP A 222 31.90 18.73 18.05
C ASP A 222 32.76 18.14 16.91
N ARG A 223 33.51 17.07 17.20
CA ARG A 223 34.29 16.34 16.21
C ARG A 223 33.42 15.61 15.20
N ALA A 224 32.24 15.14 15.59
CA ALA A 224 31.29 14.54 14.66
C ALA A 224 30.77 15.57 13.66
N ARG A 225 30.40 16.78 14.12
CA ARG A 225 29.97 17.88 13.23
C ARG A 225 31.10 18.32 12.29
N ASP A 226 32.34 18.37 12.77
CA ASP A 226 33.51 18.63 11.90
C ASP A 226 33.70 17.52 10.86
N ALA A 227 33.64 16.25 11.25
CA ALA A 227 33.78 15.13 10.34
C ALA A 227 32.70 15.15 9.25
N ASP A 228 31.46 15.46 9.63
CA ASP A 228 30.33 15.57 8.71
C ASP A 228 30.50 16.71 7.70
N ALA A 229 30.89 17.90 8.18
CA ALA A 229 31.16 19.07 7.33
C ALA A 229 32.28 18.81 6.30
N HIS A 230 33.20 17.89 6.60
CA HIS A 230 34.30 17.48 5.71
C HIS A 230 34.00 16.23 4.89
N GLY A 231 32.74 15.79 4.81
CA GLY A 231 32.33 14.66 3.97
C GLY A 231 32.83 13.30 4.46
N ARG A 232 32.99 13.13 5.78
CA ARG A 232 33.36 11.86 6.43
C ARG A 232 32.18 11.29 7.24
N PRO A 233 31.10 10.82 6.57
CA PRO A 233 29.86 10.44 7.24
C PRO A 233 30.04 9.27 8.22
N GLU A 234 30.83 8.25 7.85
CA GLU A 234 31.09 7.09 8.73
C GLU A 234 31.79 7.49 10.02
N THR A 235 32.74 8.43 9.94
CA THR A 235 33.45 8.94 11.12
C THR A 235 32.51 9.77 11.99
N ALA A 236 31.66 10.60 11.39
CA ALA A 236 30.66 11.36 12.12
C ALA A 236 29.68 10.43 12.86
N LEU A 237 29.13 9.42 12.17
CA LEU A 237 28.22 8.44 12.77
C LEU A 237 28.87 7.69 13.94
N ALA A 238 30.10 7.21 13.79
CA ALA A 238 30.82 6.55 14.88
C ALA A 238 30.98 7.45 16.12
N LEU A 239 31.37 8.72 15.92
CA LEU A 239 31.53 9.68 17.02
C LEU A 239 30.20 10.01 17.70
N VAL A 240 29.12 10.17 16.93
CA VAL A 240 27.77 10.41 17.49
C VAL A 240 27.27 9.20 18.29
N ARG A 241 27.48 7.98 17.79
CA ARG A 241 27.12 6.73 18.50
C ARG A 241 27.81 6.68 19.87
N ASP A 242 29.10 6.99 19.91
CA ASP A 242 29.87 7.02 21.16
C ASP A 242 29.44 8.15 22.11
N ALA A 243 29.24 9.35 21.59
CA ALA A 243 28.77 10.50 22.36
C ALA A 243 27.41 10.22 23.04
N GLY A 244 26.44 9.73 22.27
CA GLY A 244 25.11 9.39 22.78
C GLY A 244 25.16 8.29 23.85
N ARG A 245 25.93 7.22 23.61
CA ARG A 245 26.12 6.13 24.58
C ARG A 245 26.72 6.65 25.89
N LEU A 246 27.73 7.52 25.83
CA LEU A 246 28.35 8.12 27.01
C LEU A 246 27.38 9.06 27.74
N ALA A 247 26.59 9.85 27.01
CA ALA A 247 25.60 10.73 27.61
C ALA A 247 24.57 9.96 28.44
N VAL A 248 24.09 8.82 27.95
CA VAL A 248 23.07 8.00 28.64
C VAL A 248 23.65 7.10 29.73
N HIS A 249 24.77 6.41 29.47
CA HIS A 249 25.28 5.34 30.35
C HIS A 249 26.42 5.77 31.28
N ALA A 250 26.85 7.03 31.26
CA ALA A 250 27.80 7.52 32.27
C ALA A 250 27.23 7.39 33.70
N PRO A 251 28.08 7.24 34.73
CA PRO A 251 27.64 6.96 36.10
C PRO A 251 26.57 7.93 36.62
N GLY A 252 25.44 7.39 37.07
CA GLY A 252 24.30 8.15 37.59
C GLY A 252 23.32 8.61 36.48
N PRO A 253 22.05 8.85 36.84
CA PRO A 253 21.02 9.20 35.86
C PRO A 253 21.39 10.47 35.07
N PRO A 254 21.13 10.52 33.76
CA PRO A 254 21.43 11.68 32.93
C PRO A 254 20.73 12.93 33.48
N ASP A 255 21.51 13.99 33.63
CA ASP A 255 21.03 15.33 33.94
C ASP A 255 20.55 16.02 32.65
N ASP A 256 20.08 17.27 32.76
CA ASP A 256 19.47 17.98 31.62
C ASP A 256 20.46 18.21 30.47
N ASP A 257 21.74 18.44 30.79
CA ASP A 257 22.79 18.60 29.79
C ASP A 257 23.07 17.31 29.02
N ARG A 258 23.27 16.19 29.73
CA ARG A 258 23.45 14.88 29.08
C ARG A 258 22.20 14.41 28.34
N THR A 259 21.01 14.78 28.83
CA THR A 259 19.75 14.49 28.15
C THR A 259 19.68 15.26 26.83
N ALA A 260 19.99 16.56 26.82
CA ALA A 260 20.01 17.37 25.60
C ALA A 260 21.01 16.81 24.58
N LEU A 261 22.20 16.41 25.02
CA LEU A 261 23.23 15.82 24.18
C LEU A 261 22.79 14.47 23.57
N ALA A 262 22.14 13.61 24.35
CA ALA A 262 21.59 12.35 23.86
C ALA A 262 20.47 12.56 22.84
N LEU A 263 19.61 13.58 23.03
CA LEU A 263 18.57 13.95 22.07
C LEU A 263 19.17 14.47 20.77
N GLU A 264 20.22 15.29 20.83
CA GLU A 264 20.94 15.76 19.65
C GLU A 264 21.58 14.58 18.88
N ALA A 265 22.23 13.66 19.60
CA ALA A 265 22.81 12.47 19.00
C ALA A 265 21.75 11.59 18.32
N ALA A 266 20.60 11.38 18.97
CA ALA A 266 19.50 10.61 18.41
C ALA A 266 18.93 11.26 17.13
N GLU A 267 18.78 12.58 17.10
CA GLU A 267 18.32 13.30 15.92
C GLU A 267 19.33 13.24 14.76
N PHE A 268 20.63 13.33 15.07
CA PHE A 268 21.68 13.17 14.07
C PHE A 268 21.64 11.77 13.43
N LEU A 269 21.52 10.72 14.24
CA LEU A 269 21.38 9.34 13.75
C LEU A 269 20.12 9.20 12.87
N ARG A 270 18.97 9.68 13.36
CA ARG A 270 17.68 9.58 12.64
C ARG A 270 17.70 10.27 11.28
N THR A 271 18.28 11.47 11.18
CA THR A 271 18.37 12.22 9.92
C THR A 271 19.32 11.58 8.90
N ARG A 272 20.12 10.59 9.31
CA ARG A 272 21.01 9.78 8.46
C ARG A 272 20.48 8.37 8.20
N GLY A 273 19.25 8.08 8.60
CA GLY A 273 18.60 6.78 8.38
C GLY A 273 18.95 5.72 9.43
N GLU A 274 19.81 6.04 10.42
CA GLU A 274 20.21 5.13 11.52
C GLU A 274 19.11 5.00 12.57
N THR A 275 17.93 4.60 12.12
CA THR A 275 16.68 4.71 12.88
C THR A 275 16.68 3.76 14.07
N MET A 276 17.19 2.53 13.89
CA MET A 276 17.31 1.55 14.98
C MET A 276 18.20 2.07 16.11
N GLN A 277 19.33 2.68 15.77
CA GLN A 277 20.29 3.18 16.76
C GLN A 277 19.74 4.41 17.49
N ALA A 278 19.07 5.31 16.77
CA ALA A 278 18.35 6.43 17.37
C ALA A 278 17.28 5.94 18.36
N THR A 279 16.48 4.94 17.98
CA THR A 279 15.46 4.37 18.88
C THR A 279 16.06 3.69 20.10
N ALA A 280 17.15 2.93 19.96
CA ALA A 280 17.80 2.26 21.09
C ALA A 280 18.38 3.27 22.11
N LEU A 281 18.96 4.38 21.61
CA LEU A 281 19.45 5.45 22.47
C LEU A 281 18.30 6.12 23.25
N LEU A 282 17.18 6.36 22.58
CA LEU A 282 15.98 6.99 23.17
C LEU A 282 15.25 6.05 24.14
N ASP A 283 15.22 4.74 23.87
CA ASP A 283 14.72 3.73 24.81
C ASP A 283 15.50 3.75 26.12
N ALA A 284 16.84 3.75 26.03
CA ALA A 284 17.72 3.83 27.19
C ALA A 284 17.53 5.15 27.97
N LEU A 285 17.29 6.27 27.27
CA LEU A 285 16.99 7.55 27.91
C LEU A 285 15.62 7.53 28.63
N LEU A 286 14.62 6.86 28.07
CA LEU A 286 13.30 6.68 28.69
C LEU A 286 13.34 5.83 29.95
N GLU A 287 14.25 4.86 30.08
CA GLU A 287 14.43 4.11 31.34
C GLU A 287 14.78 5.03 32.51
N HIS A 288 15.56 6.08 32.24
CA HIS A 288 15.95 7.07 33.25
C HIS A 288 14.93 8.21 33.40
N ARG A 289 14.31 8.64 32.30
CA ARG A 289 13.41 9.81 32.23
C ARG A 289 12.09 9.47 31.53
N PRO A 290 11.27 8.59 32.11
CA PRO A 290 10.10 8.00 31.42
C PRO A 290 8.95 8.96 31.14
N ALA A 291 8.90 10.12 31.80
CA ALA A 291 7.84 11.12 31.62
C ALA A 291 8.37 12.49 31.18
N ASP A 292 9.60 12.54 30.66
CA ASP A 292 10.21 13.78 30.19
C ASP A 292 9.70 14.11 28.78
N PRO A 293 8.97 15.22 28.57
CA PRO A 293 8.27 15.47 27.32
C PRO A 293 9.15 15.55 26.06
N PRO A 294 10.33 16.19 26.06
CA PRO A 294 11.24 16.19 24.91
C PRO A 294 11.76 14.79 24.57
N VAL A 295 12.01 13.95 25.57
CA VAL A 295 12.46 12.56 25.38
C VAL A 295 11.36 11.73 24.73
N LEU A 296 10.13 11.82 25.23
CA LEU A 296 8.97 11.14 24.65
C LEU A 296 8.67 11.61 23.22
N HIS A 297 8.81 12.91 22.95
CA HIS A 297 8.66 13.46 21.62
C HIS A 297 9.70 12.87 20.65
N ALA A 298 10.99 12.94 21.01
CA ALA A 298 12.06 12.41 20.17
C ALA A 298 11.91 10.89 19.95
N HIS A 299 11.59 10.14 21.02
CA HIS A 299 11.30 8.70 20.93
C HIS A 299 10.15 8.41 19.97
N GLY A 300 9.02 9.12 20.09
CA GLY A 300 7.88 8.89 19.22
C GLY A 300 8.16 9.25 17.75
N VAL A 301 8.93 10.31 17.48
CA VAL A 301 9.35 10.67 16.11
C VAL A 301 10.25 9.58 15.51
N ALA A 302 11.24 9.10 16.28
CA ALA A 302 12.15 8.05 15.83
C ALA A 302 11.42 6.72 15.58
N ARG A 303 10.50 6.32 16.48
CA ARG A 303 9.67 5.12 16.32
C ARG A 303 8.75 5.20 15.12
N ARG A 304 8.13 6.36 14.85
CA ARG A 304 7.32 6.57 13.65
C ARG A 304 8.15 6.45 12.37
N ALA A 305 9.38 6.99 12.36
CA ALA A 305 10.30 6.80 11.24
C ALA A 305 10.66 5.31 11.03
N ALA A 306 10.71 4.52 12.12
CA ALA A 306 10.90 3.06 12.07
C ALA A 306 9.63 2.27 11.68
N GLY A 307 8.47 2.93 11.51
CA GLY A 307 7.19 2.26 11.28
C GLY A 307 6.53 1.66 12.53
N ASP A 308 7.05 1.96 13.73
CA ASP A 308 6.58 1.42 15.03
C ASP A 308 5.72 2.45 15.79
N ASP A 309 4.63 2.88 15.16
CA ASP A 309 3.65 3.80 15.78
C ASP A 309 2.99 3.20 17.03
N GLY A 310 2.95 1.87 17.13
CA GLY A 310 2.42 1.14 18.28
C GLY A 310 3.24 1.36 19.54
N ALA A 311 4.55 1.14 19.49
CA ALA A 311 5.42 1.39 20.63
C ALA A 311 5.50 2.89 20.98
N ALA A 312 5.51 3.77 19.97
CA ALA A 312 5.48 5.21 20.18
C ALA A 312 4.29 5.64 21.05
N LEU A 313 3.08 5.21 20.66
CA LEU A 313 1.87 5.54 21.39
C LEU A 313 1.85 4.89 22.77
N ALA A 314 2.25 3.62 22.89
CA ALA A 314 2.28 2.91 24.16
C ALA A 314 3.19 3.59 25.20
N ALA A 315 4.36 4.09 24.78
CA ALA A 315 5.29 4.81 25.65
C ALA A 315 4.67 6.11 26.21
N ILE A 316 3.99 6.88 25.36
CA ILE A 316 3.31 8.13 25.76
C ILE A 316 2.13 7.82 26.70
N GLU A 317 1.31 6.81 26.37
CA GLU A 317 0.14 6.45 27.16
C GLU A 317 0.48 5.86 28.52
N ALA A 318 1.61 5.15 28.65
CA ALA A 318 2.08 4.59 29.92
C ALA A 318 2.32 5.67 31.00
N VAL A 319 2.56 6.91 30.60
CA VAL A 319 2.80 8.05 31.50
C VAL A 319 1.78 9.18 31.34
N ARG A 320 0.63 8.90 30.70
CA ARG A 320 -0.45 9.86 30.42
C ARG A 320 -0.84 10.73 31.62
N ASP A 321 -1.01 10.13 32.79
CA ASP A 321 -1.42 10.86 34.01
C ASP A 321 -0.37 11.88 34.45
N ARG A 322 0.92 11.58 34.21
CA ARG A 322 2.05 12.48 34.51
C ARG A 322 2.19 13.60 33.48
N LEU A 323 1.58 13.45 32.31
CA LEU A 323 1.54 14.43 31.23
C LEU A 323 0.29 15.30 31.26
N ALA A 324 -0.60 15.16 32.25
CA ALA A 324 -1.87 15.88 32.31
C ALA A 324 -1.69 17.40 32.13
N ASP A 325 -0.70 17.97 32.82
CA ASP A 325 -0.39 19.41 32.81
C ASP A 325 0.76 19.79 31.87
N THR A 326 1.21 18.88 30.99
CA THR A 326 2.28 19.23 30.04
C THR A 326 1.83 20.31 29.06
N ASP A 327 2.71 21.28 28.83
CA ASP A 327 2.62 22.31 27.79
C ASP A 327 3.67 22.10 26.69
N HIS A 328 4.24 20.90 26.59
CA HIS A 328 5.19 20.59 25.54
C HIS A 328 4.47 20.38 24.19
N GLY A 329 4.26 21.48 23.46
CA GLY A 329 3.53 21.54 22.19
C GLY A 329 3.92 20.46 21.17
N PRO A 330 5.22 20.20 20.90
CA PRO A 330 5.64 19.16 19.96
C PRO A 330 5.17 17.75 20.35
N LEU A 331 5.28 17.35 21.63
CA LEU A 331 4.77 16.06 22.10
C LEU A 331 3.25 15.98 21.97
N LEU A 332 2.53 17.03 22.36
CA LEU A 332 1.08 17.06 22.26
C LEU A 332 0.61 16.90 20.80
N ALA A 333 1.29 17.56 19.85
CA ALA A 333 1.01 17.44 18.43
C ALA A 333 1.33 16.03 17.89
N LEU A 334 2.48 15.45 18.27
CA LEU A 334 2.84 14.08 17.90
C LEU A 334 1.85 13.06 18.46
N TRP A 335 1.45 13.22 19.72
CA TRP A 335 0.48 12.33 20.35
C TRP A 335 -0.89 12.41 19.66
N ALA A 336 -1.34 13.62 19.31
CA ALA A 336 -2.54 13.77 18.48
C ALA A 336 -2.42 13.04 17.14
N VAL A 337 -1.24 13.04 16.51
CA VAL A 337 -1.01 12.31 15.28
C VAL A 337 -1.16 10.81 15.45
N LEU A 338 -0.55 10.25 16.48
CA LEU A 338 -0.61 8.81 16.78
C LEU A 338 -2.05 8.36 17.14
N LEU A 339 -2.84 9.23 17.78
CA LEU A 339 -4.25 8.95 18.07
C LEU A 339 -5.14 9.03 16.83
N GLU A 340 -4.88 9.97 15.92
CA GLU A 340 -5.60 10.08 14.65
C GLU A 340 -5.44 8.79 13.81
N ASP A 341 -4.23 8.24 13.74
CA ASP A 341 -3.97 7.02 12.96
C ASP A 341 -4.76 5.81 13.52
N ARG A 342 -5.17 5.89 14.79
CA ARG A 342 -6.01 4.91 15.52
C ARG A 342 -7.48 5.32 15.62
N ASP A 343 -7.91 6.31 14.85
CA ASP A 343 -9.30 6.78 14.77
C ASP A 343 -9.85 7.34 16.10
N ARG A 344 -8.96 7.76 17.02
CA ARG A 344 -9.31 8.40 18.31
C ARG A 344 -9.37 9.92 18.15
N LEU A 345 -10.27 10.36 17.28
CA LEU A 345 -10.28 11.71 16.70
C LEU A 345 -10.63 12.81 17.70
N ASP A 346 -11.54 12.57 18.64
CA ASP A 346 -11.92 13.56 19.67
C ASP A 346 -10.75 13.85 20.62
N GLU A 347 -10.03 12.81 21.06
CA GLU A 347 -8.85 12.96 21.90
C GLU A 347 -7.70 13.65 21.14
N ALA A 348 -7.50 13.30 19.87
CA ALA A 348 -6.52 13.92 19.00
C ALA A 348 -6.80 15.42 18.80
N ALA A 349 -8.08 15.80 18.62
CA ALA A 349 -8.47 17.20 18.46
C ALA A 349 -8.18 18.00 19.74
N ALA A 350 -8.55 17.47 20.91
CA ALA A 350 -8.28 18.12 22.20
C ALA A 350 -6.77 18.31 22.46
N LEU A 351 -5.94 17.31 22.13
CA LEU A 351 -4.48 17.42 22.24
C LEU A 351 -3.91 18.45 21.26
N SER A 352 -4.45 18.53 20.04
CA SER A 352 -4.03 19.52 19.04
C SER A 352 -4.34 20.95 19.50
N GLU A 353 -5.53 21.18 20.09
CA GLU A 353 -5.91 22.47 20.67
C GLU A 353 -4.98 22.86 21.84
N ARG A 354 -4.61 21.90 22.70
CA ARG A 354 -3.61 22.12 23.75
C ARG A 354 -2.22 22.44 23.18
N ALA A 355 -1.80 21.76 22.12
CA ALA A 355 -0.52 22.03 21.45
C ALA A 355 -0.47 23.47 20.91
N ILE A 356 -1.59 23.95 20.34
CA ILE A 356 -1.74 25.33 19.89
C ILE A 356 -1.72 26.30 21.08
N ALA A 357 -2.38 25.99 22.19
CA ALA A 357 -2.37 26.84 23.38
C ALA A 357 -0.96 27.00 23.96
N ALA A 358 -0.18 25.92 23.97
CA ALA A 358 1.22 25.91 24.40
C ALA A 358 2.14 26.73 23.48
N ALA A 359 1.96 26.63 22.16
CA ALA A 359 2.77 27.34 21.18
C ALA A 359 1.93 27.94 20.04
N PRO A 360 1.21 29.06 20.27
CA PRO A 360 0.26 29.61 19.29
C PRO A 360 0.90 30.08 17.99
N GLY A 361 2.21 30.36 18.02
CA GLY A 361 3.01 30.79 16.88
C GLY A 361 3.60 29.66 16.05
N ALA A 362 3.49 28.40 16.47
CA ALA A 362 4.06 27.25 15.76
C ALA A 362 3.08 26.75 14.67
N PRO A 363 3.40 26.87 13.36
CA PRO A 363 2.50 26.42 12.30
C PRO A 363 2.19 24.92 12.32
N SER A 364 3.12 24.09 12.83
CA SER A 364 2.98 22.64 12.92
C SER A 364 1.81 22.22 13.82
N SER A 365 1.57 22.91 14.94
CA SER A 365 0.45 22.62 15.84
C SER A 365 -0.90 22.89 15.16
N TRP A 366 -1.00 23.96 14.37
CA TRP A 366 -2.18 24.25 13.55
C TRP A 366 -2.38 23.23 12.43
N GLN A 367 -1.28 22.76 11.81
CA GLN A 367 -1.32 21.72 10.79
C GLN A 367 -1.89 20.41 11.34
N THR A 368 -1.50 20.02 12.55
CA THR A 368 -2.05 18.83 13.21
C THR A 368 -3.55 18.97 13.44
N LEU A 369 -4.03 20.09 14.01
CA LEU A 369 -5.46 20.30 14.21
C LEU A 369 -6.24 20.26 12.89
N ALA A 370 -5.73 20.92 11.84
CA ALA A 370 -6.37 20.93 10.54
C ALA A 370 -6.49 19.52 9.94
N ARG A 371 -5.45 18.69 10.10
CA ARG A 371 -5.45 17.30 9.64
C ARG A 371 -6.43 16.42 10.42
N VAL A 372 -6.40 16.50 11.75
CA VAL A 372 -7.30 15.74 12.63
C VAL A 372 -8.76 16.10 12.36
N ALA A 373 -9.06 17.39 12.24
CA ALA A 373 -10.42 17.87 11.97
C ALA A 373 -10.93 17.41 10.59
N ASP A 374 -10.07 17.43 9.56
CA ASP A 374 -10.39 16.93 8.22
C ASP A 374 -10.68 15.41 8.26
N HIS A 375 -9.89 14.63 9.00
CA HIS A 375 -10.13 13.20 9.21
C HIS A 375 -11.49 12.94 9.91
N ALA A 376 -11.82 13.77 10.92
CA ALA A 376 -13.11 13.72 11.61
C ALA A 376 -14.30 14.20 10.75
N GLY A 377 -14.06 14.72 9.55
CA GLY A 377 -15.10 15.35 8.73
C GLY A 377 -15.59 16.69 9.25
N ASP A 378 -14.98 17.23 10.33
CA ASP A 378 -15.24 18.57 10.86
C ASP A 378 -14.53 19.61 10.01
N THR A 379 -15.10 19.81 8.83
CA THR A 379 -14.57 20.72 7.81
C THR A 379 -14.54 22.18 8.26
N ASP A 380 -15.41 22.61 9.20
CA ASP A 380 -15.39 23.97 9.73
C ASP A 380 -14.19 24.19 10.65
N ARG A 381 -13.93 23.24 11.56
CA ARG A 381 -12.74 23.28 12.41
C ARG A 381 -11.44 23.17 11.61
N ALA A 382 -11.42 22.37 10.54
CA ALA A 382 -10.27 22.28 9.64
C ALA A 382 -9.96 23.64 8.96
N LEU A 383 -10.98 24.33 8.44
CA LEU A 383 -10.83 25.66 7.85
C LEU A 383 -10.39 26.70 8.89
N ALA A 384 -10.95 26.67 10.09
CA ALA A 384 -10.57 27.56 11.17
C ALA A 384 -9.10 27.38 11.56
N ALA A 385 -8.61 26.14 11.64
CA ALA A 385 -7.21 25.83 11.93
C ALA A 385 -6.27 26.33 10.82
N CYS A 386 -6.61 26.11 9.55
CA CYS A 386 -5.82 26.62 8.42
C CYS A 386 -5.79 28.14 8.36
N HIS A 387 -6.92 28.82 8.58
CA HIS A 387 -6.94 30.28 8.67
C HIS A 387 -6.13 30.78 9.87
N GLY A 388 -6.21 30.08 11.01
CA GLY A 388 -5.35 30.32 12.17
C GLY A 388 -3.88 30.31 11.80
N ALA A 389 -3.41 29.28 11.11
CA ALA A 389 -2.04 29.20 10.60
C ALA A 389 -1.68 30.37 9.67
N LEU A 390 -2.55 30.68 8.69
CA LEU A 390 -2.31 31.74 7.70
C LEU A 390 -2.29 33.16 8.27
N ILE A 391 -2.93 33.42 9.40
CA ILE A 391 -2.82 34.71 10.10
C ILE A 391 -1.40 34.89 10.66
N ARG A 392 -0.72 33.81 11.05
CA ARG A 392 0.64 33.86 11.62
C ARG A 392 1.68 33.86 10.51
N ASP A 393 1.48 33.02 9.51
CA ASP A 393 2.33 32.96 8.33
C ASP A 393 1.47 32.82 7.05
N PRO A 394 1.32 33.90 6.27
CA PRO A 394 0.58 33.86 5.01
C PRO A 394 1.26 33.00 3.91
N ALA A 395 2.54 32.64 4.07
CA ALA A 395 3.33 31.90 3.09
C ALA A 395 3.36 30.38 3.38
N LEU A 396 2.26 29.82 3.91
CA LEU A 396 2.12 28.39 4.15
C LEU A 396 1.36 27.70 3.01
N ALA A 397 2.11 27.09 2.09
CA ALA A 397 1.54 26.37 0.94
C ALA A 397 0.61 25.22 1.38
N TRP A 398 1.00 24.41 2.37
CA TRP A 398 0.17 23.33 2.92
C TRP A 398 -1.20 23.83 3.44
N ALA A 399 -1.27 25.03 4.01
CA ALA A 399 -2.51 25.57 4.57
C ALA A 399 -3.47 26.01 3.47
N HIS A 400 -2.95 26.65 2.41
CA HIS A 400 -3.71 26.95 1.21
C HIS A 400 -4.22 25.68 0.51
N ASP A 401 -3.36 24.67 0.35
CA ASP A 401 -3.70 23.37 -0.23
C ASP A 401 -4.79 22.64 0.57
N ARG A 402 -4.72 22.67 1.91
CA ARG A 402 -5.77 22.09 2.76
C ARG A 402 -7.10 22.82 2.62
N ILE A 403 -7.10 24.17 2.62
CA ILE A 403 -8.32 24.95 2.41
C ILE A 403 -8.94 24.61 1.06
N ALA A 404 -8.13 24.52 -0.01
CA ALA A 404 -8.62 24.13 -1.32
C ALA A 404 -9.35 22.79 -1.29
N ARG A 405 -8.75 21.74 -0.71
CA ARG A 405 -9.39 20.41 -0.59
C ARG A 405 -10.68 20.42 0.23
N VAL A 406 -10.72 21.16 1.33
CA VAL A 406 -11.93 21.26 2.17
C VAL A 406 -13.04 22.02 1.45
N LEU A 407 -12.71 23.05 0.68
CA LEU A 407 -13.68 23.76 -0.15
C LEU A 407 -14.16 22.89 -1.32
N GLU A 408 -13.29 22.07 -1.92
CA GLU A 408 -13.68 21.09 -2.94
C GLU A 408 -14.64 20.02 -2.42
N SER A 409 -14.42 19.52 -1.18
CA SER A 409 -15.35 18.56 -0.55
C SER A 409 -16.71 19.18 -0.22
N ARG A 410 -16.78 20.51 -0.14
CA ARG A 410 -18.03 21.30 -0.07
C ARG A 410 -18.57 21.72 -1.43
N ASN A 411 -17.95 21.27 -2.52
CA ASN A 411 -18.25 21.67 -3.90
C ASN A 411 -18.16 23.19 -4.16
N GLN A 412 -17.42 23.92 -3.32
CA GLN A 412 -17.14 25.35 -3.44
C GLN A 412 -15.90 25.58 -4.31
N LEU A 413 -16.06 25.34 -5.62
CA LEU A 413 -14.94 25.15 -6.54
C LEU A 413 -14.12 26.42 -6.80
N ASP A 414 -14.75 27.57 -7.04
CA ASP A 414 -14.05 28.82 -7.33
C ASP A 414 -13.13 29.29 -6.18
N PRO A 415 -13.58 29.36 -4.91
CA PRO A 415 -12.68 29.71 -3.82
C PRO A 415 -11.63 28.61 -3.57
N ALA A 416 -11.96 27.34 -3.80
CA ALA A 416 -10.97 26.27 -3.71
C ALA A 416 -9.80 26.49 -4.69
N MET A 417 -10.11 26.76 -5.96
CA MET A 417 -9.11 27.02 -6.98
C MET A 417 -8.29 28.28 -6.70
N ALA A 418 -8.89 29.32 -6.10
CA ALA A 418 -8.16 30.50 -5.67
C ALA A 418 -7.10 30.16 -4.60
N HIS A 419 -7.44 29.31 -3.63
CA HIS A 419 -6.49 28.80 -2.63
C HIS A 419 -5.46 27.85 -3.26
N ALA A 420 -5.85 26.97 -4.18
CA ALA A 420 -4.92 26.08 -4.87
C ALA A 420 -3.87 26.87 -5.67
N ARG A 421 -4.27 27.93 -6.40
CA ARG A 421 -3.33 28.83 -7.09
C ARG A 421 -2.36 29.53 -6.13
N ARG A 422 -2.82 29.92 -4.94
CA ARG A 422 -1.93 30.47 -3.89
C ARG A 422 -0.95 29.42 -3.36
N ALA A 423 -1.42 28.19 -3.12
CA ALA A 423 -0.56 27.09 -2.69
C ALA A 423 0.56 26.83 -3.72
N VAL A 424 0.21 26.81 -5.02
CA VAL A 424 1.18 26.69 -6.12
C VAL A 424 2.18 27.85 -6.09
N ALA A 425 1.72 29.10 -6.05
CA ALA A 425 2.60 30.26 -6.07
C ALA A 425 3.59 30.31 -4.88
N VAL A 426 3.13 29.94 -3.68
CA VAL A 426 3.97 29.88 -2.48
C VAL A 426 4.99 28.74 -2.58
N ALA A 427 4.55 27.55 -2.99
CA ALA A 427 5.42 26.38 -3.10
C ALA A 427 6.47 26.56 -4.22
N GLU A 428 6.08 27.11 -5.37
CA GLU A 428 6.97 27.39 -6.51
C GLU A 428 8.05 28.41 -6.15
N ALA A 429 7.73 29.40 -5.32
CA ALA A 429 8.72 30.36 -4.85
C ALA A 429 9.80 29.72 -3.95
N ALA A 430 9.48 28.62 -3.27
CA ALA A 430 10.42 27.88 -2.44
C ALA A 430 11.19 26.82 -3.24
N ASP A 431 10.49 26.00 -4.04
CA ASP A 431 11.04 24.94 -4.88
C ASP A 431 10.11 24.64 -6.07
N PRO A 432 10.40 25.12 -7.29
CA PRO A 432 9.57 24.94 -8.48
C PRO A 432 9.30 23.48 -8.90
N ASP A 433 10.20 22.56 -8.56
CA ASP A 433 10.12 21.14 -8.91
C ASP A 433 9.91 20.25 -7.67
N GLY A 434 9.79 20.89 -6.51
CA GLY A 434 9.61 20.26 -5.22
C GLY A 434 8.33 19.43 -5.10
N PRO A 435 8.29 18.47 -4.15
CA PRO A 435 7.12 17.63 -3.93
C PRO A 435 5.88 18.44 -3.52
N GLU A 436 6.05 19.53 -2.76
CA GLU A 436 4.94 20.39 -2.35
C GLU A 436 4.33 21.13 -3.54
N THR A 437 5.16 21.66 -4.43
CA THR A 437 4.72 22.31 -5.68
C THR A 437 3.97 21.34 -6.56
N ARG A 438 4.49 20.12 -6.75
CA ARG A 438 3.81 19.08 -7.54
C ARG A 438 2.44 18.72 -6.96
N ARG A 439 2.36 18.55 -5.64
CA ARG A 439 1.10 18.29 -4.93
C ARG A 439 0.10 19.43 -5.12
N ALA A 440 0.53 20.69 -4.96
CA ALA A 440 -0.33 21.86 -5.13
C ALA A 440 -0.84 22.00 -6.57
N ARG A 441 0.01 21.76 -7.57
CA ARG A 441 -0.38 21.76 -8.99
C ARG A 441 -1.41 20.68 -9.29
N LEU A 442 -1.26 19.48 -8.72
CA LEU A 442 -2.23 18.39 -8.90
C LEU A 442 -3.60 18.71 -8.28
N ALA A 443 -3.62 19.33 -7.09
CA ALA A 443 -4.87 19.81 -6.48
C ALA A 443 -5.56 20.85 -7.37
N LEU A 444 -4.80 21.84 -7.87
CA LEU A 444 -5.31 22.83 -8.83
C LEU A 444 -5.85 22.17 -10.11
N ALA A 445 -5.14 21.15 -10.63
CA ALA A 445 -5.56 20.41 -11.80
C ALA A 445 -6.94 19.78 -11.62
N HIS A 446 -7.19 19.10 -10.50
CA HIS A 446 -8.49 18.48 -10.23
C HIS A 446 -9.63 19.51 -10.20
N GLY A 447 -9.40 20.68 -9.58
CA GLY A 447 -10.39 21.75 -9.57
C GLY A 447 -10.71 22.29 -10.97
N LEU A 448 -9.66 22.56 -11.77
CA LEU A 448 -9.77 23.03 -13.16
C LEU A 448 -10.51 22.01 -14.05
N LEU A 449 -10.09 20.74 -13.98
CA LEU A 449 -10.68 19.65 -14.76
C LEU A 449 -12.14 19.41 -14.37
N LYS A 450 -12.48 19.49 -13.07
CA LYS A 450 -13.86 19.36 -12.59
C LYS A 450 -14.76 20.47 -13.13
N ARG A 451 -14.24 21.70 -13.27
CA ARG A 451 -14.95 22.86 -13.84
C ARG A 451 -15.08 22.78 -15.37
N GLY A 452 -14.19 22.04 -16.03
CA GLY A 452 -14.09 21.98 -17.49
C GLY A 452 -13.06 22.94 -18.09
N ASP A 453 -12.15 23.50 -17.28
CA ASP A 453 -11.03 24.33 -17.76
C ASP A 453 -9.88 23.45 -18.24
N TRP A 454 -10.14 22.69 -19.29
CA TRP A 454 -9.32 21.56 -19.66
C TRP A 454 -7.87 21.91 -19.99
N ALA A 455 -7.63 23.04 -20.67
CA ALA A 455 -6.27 23.40 -21.11
C ALA A 455 -5.33 23.68 -19.92
N GLU A 456 -5.76 24.48 -18.95
CA GLU A 456 -4.99 24.76 -17.73
C GLU A 456 -4.97 23.51 -16.83
N GLY A 457 -6.09 22.79 -16.74
CA GLY A 457 -6.22 21.58 -15.92
C GLY A 457 -5.24 20.49 -16.33
N TRP A 458 -5.15 20.15 -17.62
CA TRP A 458 -4.20 19.15 -18.11
C TRP A 458 -2.75 19.60 -18.01
N ALA A 459 -2.47 20.90 -18.19
CA ALA A 459 -1.12 21.43 -17.98
C ALA A 459 -0.68 21.25 -16.51
N ALA A 460 -1.57 21.52 -15.55
CA ALA A 460 -1.30 21.31 -14.13
C ALA A 460 -1.25 19.82 -13.76
N TYR A 461 -2.02 18.96 -14.43
CA TYR A 461 -2.06 17.52 -14.20
C TYR A 461 -0.75 16.79 -14.56
N GLU A 462 0.12 17.39 -15.36
CA GLU A 462 1.47 16.86 -15.64
C GLU A 462 2.37 16.84 -14.39
N ALA A 463 1.97 17.51 -13.30
CA ALA A 463 2.68 17.46 -12.02
C ALA A 463 2.50 16.15 -11.24
N ARG A 464 1.67 15.22 -11.74
CA ARG A 464 1.42 13.91 -11.12
C ARG A 464 2.72 13.09 -10.96
N PRO A 465 2.80 12.20 -9.96
CA PRO A 465 3.93 11.28 -9.81
C PRO A 465 4.11 10.40 -11.05
N GLY A 466 5.36 10.05 -11.39
CA GLY A 466 5.67 9.15 -12.51
C GLY A 466 5.97 9.81 -13.86
N VAL A 467 5.86 11.14 -13.97
CA VAL A 467 6.24 11.90 -15.18
C VAL A 467 7.67 12.42 -14.99
N PRO A 468 8.70 11.65 -15.45
CA PRO A 468 9.11 11.78 -16.84
C PRO A 468 9.46 10.46 -17.55
N LEU A 469 9.07 10.35 -18.82
CA LEU A 469 9.62 9.36 -19.76
C LEU A 469 11.10 9.67 -20.01
N ARG A 470 12.01 8.90 -19.40
CA ARG A 470 13.43 8.94 -19.76
C ARG A 470 13.71 7.88 -20.83
N PRO A 471 14.47 8.22 -21.91
CA PRO A 471 15.00 7.23 -22.84
C PRO A 471 15.83 6.14 -22.13
N GLU A 472 16.31 6.44 -20.92
CA GLU A 472 17.14 5.59 -20.06
C GLU A 472 16.37 4.38 -19.47
N ILE A 473 15.03 4.38 -19.45
CA ILE A 473 14.19 3.25 -18.97
C ILE A 473 13.98 2.22 -20.10
N GLY A 474 15.05 1.88 -20.80
CA GLY A 474 15.09 0.83 -21.82
C GLY A 474 14.50 1.19 -23.19
N VAL A 475 13.42 1.97 -23.28
CA VAL A 475 12.71 2.20 -24.55
C VAL A 475 13.31 3.36 -25.36
N PRO A 476 13.94 3.11 -26.54
CA PRO A 476 14.69 4.11 -27.29
C PRO A 476 13.80 4.95 -28.22
N ALA A 477 12.70 5.52 -27.71
CA ALA A 477 11.79 6.39 -28.46
C ALA A 477 11.69 7.78 -27.83
N PRO A 478 11.62 8.88 -28.61
CA PRO A 478 11.41 10.22 -28.06
C PRO A 478 9.97 10.41 -27.54
N ALA A 479 9.75 11.43 -26.71
CA ALA A 479 8.40 11.79 -26.26
C ALA A 479 7.54 12.30 -27.45
N TRP A 480 6.29 11.86 -27.53
CA TRP A 480 5.34 12.32 -28.54
C TRP A 480 4.81 13.71 -28.19
N THR A 481 4.87 14.62 -29.17
CA THR A 481 4.44 16.02 -29.02
C THR A 481 3.00 16.27 -29.49
N GLY A 482 2.32 15.24 -30.00
CA GLY A 482 0.99 15.37 -30.60
C GLY A 482 1.01 15.52 -32.13
N ASP A 483 2.15 15.36 -32.79
CA ASP A 483 2.28 15.47 -34.24
C ASP A 483 2.15 14.11 -34.97
N MET A 484 1.94 14.13 -36.29
CA MET A 484 1.92 12.93 -37.14
C MET A 484 3.30 12.25 -37.16
N LEU A 485 3.34 10.91 -37.21
CA LEU A 485 4.58 10.11 -37.10
C LEU A 485 5.10 9.50 -38.42
N GLU A 486 4.67 9.98 -39.61
CA GLU A 486 5.15 9.56 -40.94
C GLU A 486 5.49 8.04 -41.06
N ALA A 487 4.50 7.17 -40.84
CA ALA A 487 4.61 5.71 -40.90
C ALA A 487 5.42 5.03 -39.76
N ARG A 488 5.59 5.69 -38.61
CA ARG A 488 6.07 5.07 -37.36
C ARG A 488 4.95 4.82 -36.36
N ARG A 489 5.20 3.90 -35.43
CA ARG A 489 4.25 3.47 -34.38
C ARG A 489 4.31 4.43 -33.19
N LEU A 490 3.15 4.65 -32.55
CA LEU A 490 3.06 5.38 -31.28
C LEU A 490 2.99 4.37 -30.13
N LEU A 491 3.93 4.47 -29.20
CA LEU A 491 3.88 3.73 -27.93
C LEU A 491 3.11 4.54 -26.88
N ILE A 492 2.02 3.99 -26.36
CA ILE A 492 1.29 4.53 -25.21
C ILE A 492 1.67 3.69 -24.00
N ARG A 493 2.15 4.35 -22.95
CA ARG A 493 2.74 3.70 -21.78
C ARG A 493 1.89 3.80 -20.53
N SER A 494 1.81 2.69 -19.80
CA SER A 494 1.31 2.66 -18.43
C SER A 494 2.19 3.49 -17.51
N GLU A 495 1.56 4.27 -16.65
CA GLU A 495 2.24 5.03 -15.58
C GLU A 495 2.22 4.27 -14.24
N ARG A 496 1.52 3.13 -14.17
CA ARG A 496 1.30 2.32 -12.94
C ARG A 496 0.84 3.15 -11.73
N THR A 497 0.13 4.25 -11.97
CA THR A 497 -0.44 5.13 -10.93
C THR A 497 -1.74 4.57 -10.34
N GLY A 498 -2.46 3.77 -11.12
CA GLY A 498 -3.68 3.07 -10.72
C GLY A 498 -4.56 2.67 -11.91
N LEU A 499 -5.34 1.60 -11.75
CA LEU A 499 -6.19 1.05 -12.82
C LEU A 499 -7.22 2.05 -13.35
N ILE A 500 -7.82 2.86 -12.48
CA ILE A 500 -8.86 3.83 -12.89
C ILE A 500 -8.30 4.88 -13.85
N ASP A 501 -7.11 5.41 -13.54
CA ASP A 501 -6.43 6.39 -14.38
C ASP A 501 -6.09 5.81 -15.76
N GLU A 502 -5.59 4.58 -15.76
CA GLU A 502 -5.21 3.88 -16.99
C GLU A 502 -6.43 3.55 -17.86
N VAL A 503 -7.50 3.00 -17.28
CA VAL A 503 -8.76 2.73 -18.00
C VAL A 503 -9.36 4.01 -18.59
N MET A 504 -9.32 5.12 -17.84
CA MET A 504 -9.80 6.42 -18.33
C MET A 504 -8.91 6.93 -19.48
N GLY A 505 -7.59 6.89 -19.33
CA GLY A 505 -6.66 7.38 -20.36
C GLY A 505 -6.70 6.53 -21.64
N LEU A 506 -6.89 5.21 -21.53
CA LEU A 506 -7.05 4.30 -22.68
C LEU A 506 -8.25 4.68 -23.57
N ARG A 507 -9.28 5.35 -23.04
CA ARG A 507 -10.40 5.89 -23.86
C ARG A 507 -9.95 6.86 -24.94
N LEU A 508 -8.78 7.48 -24.76
CA LEU A 508 -8.18 8.43 -25.69
C LEU A 508 -7.15 7.79 -26.63
N ALA A 509 -6.74 6.55 -26.39
CA ALA A 509 -5.76 5.86 -27.22
C ALA A 509 -6.17 5.81 -28.70
N PRO A 510 -7.43 5.49 -29.09
CA PRO A 510 -7.83 5.50 -30.49
C PRO A 510 -7.68 6.87 -31.16
N ALA A 511 -7.97 7.96 -30.46
CA ALA A 511 -7.80 9.32 -30.99
C ALA A 511 -6.32 9.69 -31.13
N ALA A 512 -5.50 9.34 -30.15
CA ALA A 512 -4.06 9.55 -30.20
C ALA A 512 -3.41 8.81 -31.37
N VAL A 513 -3.79 7.56 -31.58
CA VAL A 513 -3.30 6.70 -32.68
C VAL A 513 -3.71 7.23 -34.04
N ARG A 514 -4.99 7.62 -34.21
CA ARG A 514 -5.46 8.28 -35.45
C ARG A 514 -4.69 9.57 -35.73
N ARG A 515 -4.39 10.36 -34.69
CA ARG A 515 -3.64 11.60 -34.80
C ARG A 515 -2.16 11.38 -35.11
N ALA A 516 -1.56 10.29 -34.63
CA ALA A 516 -0.20 9.92 -34.97
C ALA A 516 -0.09 9.28 -36.37
N GLY A 517 -1.17 8.70 -36.89
CA GLY A 517 -1.23 8.12 -38.24
C GLY A 517 -0.59 6.74 -38.36
N GLY A 518 -0.66 5.91 -37.31
CA GLY A 518 0.02 4.60 -37.26
C GLY A 518 -0.75 3.52 -36.49
N VAL A 519 -0.10 2.38 -36.26
CA VAL A 519 -0.60 1.27 -35.43
C VAL A 519 -0.12 1.46 -33.99
N PRO A 520 -0.98 1.29 -32.97
CA PRO A 520 -0.57 1.45 -31.57
C PRO A 520 0.38 0.35 -31.10
N VAL A 521 1.27 0.73 -30.17
CA VAL A 521 1.86 -0.18 -29.19
C VAL A 521 1.35 0.27 -27.83
N LEU A 522 0.74 -0.64 -27.06
CA LEU A 522 0.14 -0.34 -25.76
C LEU A 522 0.87 -1.15 -24.69
N GLU A 523 1.57 -0.47 -23.78
CA GLU A 523 2.03 -1.06 -22.52
C GLU A 523 0.96 -0.77 -21.46
N VAL A 524 0.39 -1.81 -20.84
CA VAL A 524 -0.73 -1.69 -19.89
C VAL A 524 -0.49 -2.47 -18.60
N ASP A 525 -1.16 -2.13 -17.49
CA ASP A 525 -1.17 -2.99 -16.28
C ASP A 525 -1.48 -4.45 -16.67
N PRO A 526 -0.72 -5.45 -16.17
CA PRO A 526 -0.90 -6.85 -16.53
C PRO A 526 -2.34 -7.34 -16.40
N ARG A 527 -3.09 -6.82 -15.42
CA ARG A 527 -4.48 -7.19 -15.18
C ARG A 527 -5.45 -6.67 -16.26
N LEU A 528 -5.09 -5.61 -16.98
CA LEU A 528 -5.89 -5.07 -18.10
C LEU A 528 -5.49 -5.66 -19.45
N MET A 529 -4.32 -6.31 -19.55
CA MET A 529 -3.77 -6.79 -20.82
C MET A 529 -4.73 -7.68 -21.62
N PRO A 530 -5.40 -8.72 -21.04
CA PRO A 530 -6.33 -9.55 -21.82
C PRO A 530 -7.51 -8.75 -22.37
N LEU A 531 -8.03 -7.80 -21.59
CA LEU A 531 -9.18 -6.95 -21.94
C LEU A 531 -8.85 -6.00 -23.09
N VAL A 532 -7.67 -5.38 -23.05
CA VAL A 532 -7.20 -4.45 -24.07
C VAL A 532 -6.85 -5.21 -25.36
N ALA A 533 -6.18 -6.36 -25.25
CA ALA A 533 -5.82 -7.17 -26.41
C ALA A 533 -7.05 -7.67 -27.20
N ARG A 534 -8.15 -8.02 -26.52
CA ARG A 534 -9.42 -8.38 -27.18
C ARG A 534 -10.11 -7.19 -27.83
N ALA A 535 -10.04 -6.00 -27.22
CA ALA A 535 -10.67 -4.80 -27.77
C ALA A 535 -9.90 -4.21 -28.97
N GLU A 536 -8.58 -4.37 -29.00
CA GLU A 536 -7.69 -3.79 -30.00
C GLU A 536 -6.82 -4.89 -30.65
N PRO A 537 -7.42 -5.83 -31.42
CA PRO A 537 -6.70 -6.99 -31.97
C PRO A 537 -5.60 -6.64 -32.96
N ASP A 538 -5.65 -5.43 -33.56
CA ASP A 538 -4.64 -4.92 -34.48
C ASP A 538 -3.46 -4.23 -33.75
N ALA A 539 -3.57 -4.01 -32.43
CA ALA A 539 -2.53 -3.38 -31.64
C ALA A 539 -1.52 -4.40 -31.10
N THR A 540 -0.26 -3.99 -30.92
CA THR A 540 0.65 -4.76 -30.05
C THR A 540 0.40 -4.34 -28.61
N VAL A 541 -0.18 -5.22 -27.82
CA VAL A 541 -0.47 -5.00 -26.40
C VAL A 541 0.49 -5.82 -25.56
N VAL A 542 1.19 -5.17 -24.63
CA VAL A 542 2.14 -5.83 -23.71
C VAL A 542 1.85 -5.43 -22.27
N ALA A 543 2.16 -6.34 -21.36
CA ALA A 543 2.07 -6.07 -19.93
C ALA A 543 3.24 -5.19 -19.47
N ALA A 544 2.93 -4.22 -18.62
CA ALA A 544 3.93 -3.40 -17.96
C ALA A 544 4.68 -4.26 -16.94
N ALA A 545 5.93 -4.61 -17.26
CA ALA A 545 6.80 -5.47 -16.44
C ALA A 545 8.16 -4.81 -16.11
N ASP A 546 8.95 -5.46 -15.25
CA ASP A 546 10.36 -5.14 -15.03
C ASP A 546 11.16 -6.47 -15.04
N PRO A 547 12.01 -6.72 -16.05
CA PRO A 547 12.36 -5.83 -17.16
C PRO A 547 11.20 -5.59 -18.16
N PRO A 548 11.25 -4.50 -18.97
CA PRO A 548 10.24 -4.22 -19.98
C PRO A 548 10.16 -5.30 -21.06
N ASP A 549 8.98 -5.45 -21.68
CA ASP A 549 8.78 -6.40 -22.77
C ASP A 549 9.68 -6.05 -23.98
N PRO A 550 10.37 -7.03 -24.61
CA PRO A 550 11.21 -6.81 -25.78
C PRO A 550 10.53 -6.08 -26.94
N ALA A 551 9.20 -6.22 -27.11
CA ALA A 551 8.43 -5.54 -28.14
C ALA A 551 8.45 -4.01 -27.98
N LEU A 552 8.73 -3.49 -26.78
CA LEU A 552 8.88 -2.05 -26.54
C LEU A 552 10.18 -1.48 -27.13
N HIS A 553 11.12 -2.34 -27.57
CA HIS A 553 12.35 -1.93 -28.24
C HIS A 553 12.25 -1.98 -29.78
N ASP A 554 11.06 -2.17 -30.34
CA ASP A 554 10.84 -2.17 -31.78
C ASP A 554 11.30 -0.83 -32.40
N PRO A 555 12.29 -0.82 -33.32
CA PRO A 555 12.76 0.41 -33.96
C PRO A 555 11.71 1.10 -34.83
N ALA A 556 10.58 0.46 -35.12
CA ALA A 556 9.42 1.09 -35.76
C ALA A 556 8.65 2.03 -34.81
N ILE A 557 8.90 1.98 -33.50
CA ILE A 557 8.33 2.93 -32.53
C ILE A 557 8.99 4.29 -32.73
N GLY A 558 8.21 5.26 -33.21
CA GLY A 558 8.70 6.59 -33.55
C GLY A 558 8.64 7.58 -32.40
N ALA A 559 7.71 7.39 -31.47
CA ALA A 559 7.56 8.21 -30.28
C ALA A 559 6.77 7.46 -29.19
N GLN A 560 6.86 7.94 -27.96
CA GLN A 560 6.15 7.41 -26.79
C GLN A 560 5.41 8.50 -26.00
N ALA A 561 4.27 8.16 -25.40
CA ALA A 561 3.49 9.04 -24.52
C ALA A 561 2.99 8.29 -23.28
N PRO A 562 2.98 8.91 -22.08
CA PRO A 562 2.27 8.36 -20.94
C PRO A 562 0.76 8.41 -21.19
N VAL A 563 0.04 7.38 -20.76
CA VAL A 563 -1.41 7.28 -20.95
C VAL A 563 -2.19 8.46 -20.35
N GLY A 564 -1.75 8.99 -19.20
CA GLY A 564 -2.35 10.16 -18.55
C GLY A 564 -2.08 11.51 -19.23
N SER A 565 -1.10 11.58 -20.14
CA SER A 565 -0.81 12.81 -20.89
C SER A 565 -1.62 12.91 -22.20
N LEU A 566 -2.33 11.85 -22.60
CA LEU A 566 -3.03 11.80 -23.89
C LEU A 566 -4.05 12.93 -24.05
N ALA A 567 -4.80 13.27 -23.01
CA ALA A 567 -5.78 14.35 -23.04
C ALA A 567 -5.12 15.70 -23.38
N ARG A 568 -3.93 15.98 -22.83
CA ARG A 568 -3.17 17.19 -23.17
C ARG A 568 -2.70 17.19 -24.63
N LEU A 569 -2.27 16.03 -25.13
CA LEU A 569 -1.58 15.88 -26.42
C LEU A 569 -2.53 15.86 -27.64
N ILE A 570 -3.75 15.35 -27.49
CA ILE A 570 -4.71 15.27 -28.61
C ILE A 570 -5.55 16.53 -28.78
N GLY A 571 -5.77 17.26 -27.68
CA GLY A 571 -6.64 18.43 -27.60
C GLY A 571 -7.31 18.51 -26.23
N PRO A 572 -7.39 19.70 -25.62
CA PRO A 572 -7.68 19.82 -24.20
C PRO A 572 -9.07 19.28 -23.82
N ASP A 573 -10.10 19.48 -24.66
CA ASP A 573 -11.42 18.88 -24.41
C ASP A 573 -11.39 17.37 -24.71
N PRO A 574 -11.44 16.49 -23.68
CA PRO A 574 -11.38 15.05 -23.90
C PRO A 574 -12.63 14.53 -24.63
N GLY A 575 -13.76 15.24 -24.59
CA GLY A 575 -15.00 14.82 -25.25
C GLY A 575 -14.88 14.71 -26.78
N ALA A 576 -13.96 15.45 -27.38
CA ALA A 576 -13.66 15.34 -28.82
C ALA A 576 -12.83 14.09 -29.18
N GLY A 577 -12.06 13.57 -28.21
CA GLY A 577 -11.18 12.41 -28.38
C GLY A 577 -11.79 11.08 -27.94
N VAL A 578 -12.72 11.10 -26.99
CA VAL A 578 -13.38 9.89 -26.46
C VAL A 578 -14.22 9.21 -27.54
N THR A 579 -13.95 7.93 -27.78
CA THR A 579 -14.76 7.09 -28.68
C THR A 579 -16.02 6.57 -27.98
N ALA A 580 -17.07 6.29 -28.75
CA ALA A 580 -18.22 5.53 -28.27
C ALA A 580 -17.95 4.01 -28.25
N ALA A 581 -16.97 3.54 -29.02
CA ALA A 581 -16.58 2.14 -29.06
C ALA A 581 -16.01 1.66 -27.71
N PRO A 582 -16.11 0.37 -27.39
CA PRO A 582 -15.38 -0.21 -26.27
C PRO A 582 -13.87 -0.12 -26.51
N THR A 583 -13.12 0.13 -25.45
CA THR A 583 -11.64 0.07 -25.44
C THR A 583 -11.15 -1.06 -24.53
N LEU A 584 -12.08 -1.81 -23.95
CA LEU A 584 -11.88 -3.03 -23.17
C LEU A 584 -12.96 -4.02 -23.61
N ALA A 585 -12.60 -5.28 -23.76
CA ALA A 585 -13.52 -6.34 -24.14
C ALA A 585 -13.35 -7.56 -23.22
N ALA A 586 -14.44 -8.04 -22.65
CA ALA A 586 -14.47 -9.27 -21.88
C ALA A 586 -14.32 -10.50 -22.79
N ASP A 587 -14.17 -11.68 -22.18
CA ASP A 587 -14.40 -12.93 -22.90
C ASP A 587 -15.91 -13.11 -23.15
N ASP A 588 -16.31 -13.06 -24.43
CA ASP A 588 -17.71 -13.18 -24.83
C ASP A 588 -18.32 -14.53 -24.47
N ALA A 589 -17.56 -15.63 -24.59
CA ALA A 589 -18.07 -16.96 -24.27
C ALA A 589 -18.34 -17.08 -22.76
N TRP A 590 -17.45 -16.53 -21.94
CA TRP A 590 -17.63 -16.50 -20.49
C TRP A 590 -18.82 -15.60 -20.09
N ALA A 591 -18.90 -14.40 -20.64
CA ALA A 591 -20.01 -13.48 -20.39
C ALA A 591 -21.37 -14.09 -20.78
N MET A 592 -21.43 -14.79 -21.92
CA MET A 592 -22.63 -15.52 -22.37
C MET A 592 -23.01 -16.65 -21.42
N ALA A 593 -22.03 -17.43 -20.94
CA ALA A 593 -22.26 -18.51 -19.98
C ALA A 593 -22.80 -17.98 -18.64
N LEU A 594 -22.20 -16.92 -18.10
CA LEU A 594 -22.66 -16.24 -16.88
C LEU A 594 -24.08 -15.71 -17.06
N ARG A 595 -24.36 -15.04 -18.18
CA ARG A 595 -25.69 -14.51 -18.48
C ARG A 595 -26.75 -15.62 -18.54
N ALA A 596 -26.43 -16.75 -19.17
CA ALA A 596 -27.33 -17.90 -19.24
C ALA A 596 -27.62 -18.48 -17.83
N SER A 597 -26.59 -18.58 -17.00
CA SER A 597 -26.73 -19.00 -15.60
C SER A 597 -27.61 -18.03 -14.79
N TYR A 598 -27.34 -16.73 -14.85
CA TYR A 598 -28.09 -15.72 -14.10
C TYR A 598 -29.56 -15.58 -14.53
N LEU A 599 -29.87 -15.93 -15.79
CA LEU A 599 -31.23 -15.97 -16.31
C LEU A 599 -31.90 -17.34 -16.19
N ALA A 600 -31.23 -18.34 -15.59
CA ALA A 600 -31.85 -19.61 -15.27
C ALA A 600 -33.11 -19.35 -14.43
N GLU A 601 -34.22 -19.95 -14.86
CA GLU A 601 -35.53 -19.86 -14.20
C GLU A 601 -36.11 -18.43 -14.12
N ALA A 602 -35.52 -17.45 -14.80
CA ALA A 602 -36.02 -16.09 -14.86
C ALA A 602 -37.21 -15.95 -15.82
N ASP A 603 -38.11 -15.00 -15.55
CA ASP A 603 -39.14 -14.61 -16.52
C ASP A 603 -38.49 -14.03 -17.79
N ALA A 604 -39.08 -14.24 -18.96
CA ALA A 604 -38.56 -13.79 -20.25
C ALA A 604 -38.37 -12.25 -20.34
N ARG A 605 -39.07 -11.48 -19.50
CA ARG A 605 -38.96 -10.02 -19.40
C ARG A 605 -37.97 -9.55 -18.34
N THR A 606 -37.21 -10.46 -17.74
CA THR A 606 -36.17 -10.15 -16.76
C THR A 606 -34.93 -9.59 -17.45
N ILE A 607 -34.42 -8.49 -16.91
CA ILE A 607 -33.11 -7.94 -17.28
C ILE A 607 -32.12 -8.16 -16.13
N LEU A 608 -30.85 -8.37 -16.47
CA LEU A 608 -29.76 -8.47 -15.50
C LEU A 608 -29.15 -7.09 -15.27
N VAL A 609 -29.00 -6.72 -13.99
CA VAL A 609 -28.41 -5.45 -13.60
C VAL A 609 -27.26 -5.68 -12.63
N GLY A 610 -26.05 -5.34 -13.05
CA GLY A 610 -24.89 -5.40 -12.17
C GLY A 610 -25.00 -4.34 -11.08
N LEU A 611 -24.77 -4.69 -9.81
CA LEU A 611 -24.89 -3.78 -8.68
C LEU A 611 -23.58 -3.67 -7.90
N CYS A 612 -23.09 -2.44 -7.73
CA CYS A 612 -21.96 -2.14 -6.84
C CYS A 612 -22.29 -0.92 -5.96
N TRP A 613 -22.53 -1.15 -4.67
CA TRP A 613 -23.10 -0.14 -3.76
C TRP A 613 -22.11 0.48 -2.78
N ALA A 614 -20.91 -0.09 -2.67
CA ALA A 614 -19.88 0.34 -1.73
C ALA A 614 -18.49 0.27 -2.39
N PRO A 615 -17.56 1.15 -2.01
CA PRO A 615 -16.21 1.13 -2.56
C PRO A 615 -15.40 -0.04 -1.99
N GLN A 616 -14.38 -0.50 -2.71
CA GLN A 616 -13.43 -1.51 -2.24
C GLN A 616 -12.31 -0.89 -1.38
N SER A 617 -12.66 0.04 -0.48
CA SER A 617 -11.69 0.69 0.42
C SER A 617 -11.89 0.19 1.85
N ALA A 618 -10.79 -0.08 2.56
CA ALA A 618 -10.83 -0.47 3.97
C ALA A 618 -11.35 0.65 4.90
N ARG A 619 -11.28 1.92 4.46
CA ARG A 619 -11.79 3.10 5.19
C ARG A 619 -12.47 4.07 4.22
N PRO A 620 -13.70 3.77 3.79
CA PRO A 620 -14.43 4.64 2.89
C PRO A 620 -14.77 5.95 3.59
N ARG A 621 -14.73 7.07 2.86
CA ARG A 621 -15.14 8.35 3.43
C ARG A 621 -16.65 8.33 3.73
N PRO A 622 -17.10 8.80 4.90
CA PRO A 622 -18.52 8.76 5.27
C PRO A 622 -19.45 9.50 4.29
N ASP A 623 -18.98 10.58 3.67
CA ASP A 623 -19.73 11.38 2.68
C ASP A 623 -19.96 10.65 1.35
N ARG A 624 -19.23 9.56 1.10
CA ARG A 624 -19.34 8.71 -0.10
C ARG A 624 -20.08 7.41 0.15
N LEU A 625 -20.52 7.14 1.39
CA LEU A 625 -21.31 5.97 1.72
C LEU A 625 -22.80 6.24 1.50
N ILE A 626 -23.45 5.31 0.81
CA ILE A 626 -24.89 5.33 0.57
C ILE A 626 -25.52 4.32 1.53
N PRO A 627 -26.37 4.74 2.48
CA PRO A 627 -27.09 3.81 3.35
C PRO A 627 -27.89 2.81 2.52
N VAL A 628 -27.90 1.54 2.93
CA VAL A 628 -28.59 0.46 2.20
C VAL A 628 -30.06 0.81 1.96
N GLU A 629 -30.73 1.44 2.93
CA GLU A 629 -32.13 1.86 2.86
C GLU A 629 -32.39 2.88 1.75
N ALA A 630 -31.39 3.68 1.38
CA ALA A 630 -31.54 4.66 0.31
C ALA A 630 -31.74 3.98 -1.06
N TRP A 631 -31.32 2.73 -1.22
CA TRP A 631 -31.45 1.96 -2.47
C TRP A 631 -32.85 1.38 -2.69
N ALA A 632 -33.75 1.46 -1.70
CA ALA A 632 -35.12 0.94 -1.78
C ALA A 632 -35.92 1.34 -3.05
N PRO A 633 -35.77 2.56 -3.64
CA PRO A 633 -36.48 2.92 -4.86
C PRO A 633 -36.20 1.99 -6.05
N LEU A 634 -35.08 1.25 -6.08
CA LEU A 634 -34.79 0.30 -7.16
C LEU A 634 -35.78 -0.87 -7.22
N ALA A 635 -36.37 -1.27 -6.07
CA ALA A 635 -37.40 -2.30 -6.00
C ALA A 635 -38.68 -1.93 -6.76
N SER A 636 -38.88 -0.64 -7.06
CA SER A 636 -40.04 -0.17 -7.84
C SER A 636 -39.97 -0.52 -9.33
N VAL A 637 -38.81 -0.97 -9.83
CA VAL A 637 -38.62 -1.36 -11.24
C VAL A 637 -38.85 -2.86 -11.39
N PRO A 638 -39.98 -3.31 -11.96
CA PRO A 638 -40.30 -4.73 -12.03
C PRO A 638 -39.44 -5.44 -13.08
N GLY A 639 -39.21 -6.75 -12.89
CA GLY A 639 -38.49 -7.60 -13.85
C GLY A 639 -37.01 -7.23 -13.98
N VAL A 640 -36.39 -6.87 -12.86
CA VAL A 640 -34.95 -6.64 -12.73
C VAL A 640 -34.40 -7.68 -11.76
N ARG A 641 -33.32 -8.34 -12.18
CA ARG A 641 -32.51 -9.20 -11.33
C ARG A 641 -31.14 -8.57 -11.15
N PHE A 642 -30.77 -8.31 -9.92
CA PHE A 642 -29.51 -7.68 -9.57
C PHE A 642 -28.41 -8.72 -9.35
N VAL A 643 -27.24 -8.45 -9.91
CA VAL A 643 -26.05 -9.30 -9.78
C VAL A 643 -24.96 -8.51 -9.07
N PRO A 644 -24.50 -8.91 -7.88
CA PRO A 644 -23.48 -8.17 -7.13
C PRO A 644 -22.13 -8.16 -7.88
N LEU A 645 -21.57 -7.02 -8.25
CA LEU A 645 -20.28 -6.95 -8.97
C LEU A 645 -19.05 -6.85 -8.06
N ARG A 646 -19.19 -7.24 -6.78
CA ARG A 646 -18.08 -7.26 -5.81
C ARG A 646 -17.53 -8.68 -5.61
N PRO A 647 -16.20 -8.85 -5.49
CA PRO A 647 -15.58 -10.15 -5.16
C PRO A 647 -15.80 -10.59 -3.71
N ASP A 648 -15.92 -9.65 -2.77
CA ASP A 648 -15.97 -9.95 -1.32
C ASP A 648 -17.38 -10.13 -0.75
N GLY A 649 -18.42 -9.95 -1.58
CA GLY A 649 -19.81 -10.34 -1.33
C GLY A 649 -20.26 -10.29 0.14
N SER A 650 -20.04 -9.18 0.85
CA SER A 650 -20.24 -9.13 2.30
C SER A 650 -21.69 -9.52 2.65
N GLY A 651 -21.86 -10.76 3.15
CA GLY A 651 -23.18 -11.39 3.31
C GLY A 651 -24.17 -10.58 4.13
N ALA A 652 -23.69 -9.80 5.12
CA ALA A 652 -24.53 -8.96 5.97
C ALA A 652 -25.21 -7.79 5.24
N ASP A 653 -24.53 -7.14 4.29
CA ASP A 653 -25.15 -6.09 3.48
C ASP A 653 -26.05 -6.70 2.41
N MET A 654 -25.68 -7.89 1.89
CA MET A 654 -26.51 -8.61 0.92
C MET A 654 -27.85 -9.05 1.53
N GLU A 655 -27.83 -9.60 2.75
CA GLU A 655 -29.04 -9.92 3.50
C GLU A 655 -29.93 -8.68 3.69
N ARG A 656 -29.34 -7.50 3.94
CA ARG A 656 -30.08 -6.23 4.05
C ARG A 656 -30.67 -5.79 2.71
N PHE A 657 -29.96 -5.96 1.59
CA PHE A 657 -30.49 -5.69 0.26
C PHE A 657 -31.65 -6.63 -0.09
N THR A 658 -31.52 -7.93 0.19
CA THR A 658 -32.61 -8.90 0.00
C THR A 658 -33.79 -8.62 0.93
N ALA A 659 -33.54 -8.10 2.13
CA ALA A 659 -34.59 -7.68 3.07
C ALA A 659 -35.33 -6.40 2.64
N LEU A 660 -34.76 -5.58 1.74
CA LEU A 660 -35.49 -4.51 1.08
C LEU A 660 -36.49 -5.14 0.11
N ALA A 661 -37.75 -5.21 0.54
CA ALA A 661 -38.83 -5.87 -0.19
C ALA A 661 -38.81 -5.57 -1.70
N GLY A 662 -38.63 -6.61 -2.53
CA GLY A 662 -38.78 -6.55 -3.99
C GLY A 662 -37.50 -6.41 -4.82
N ILE A 663 -36.32 -6.38 -4.20
CA ILE A 663 -35.05 -6.48 -4.94
C ILE A 663 -34.69 -7.97 -5.09
N ASP A 664 -34.84 -8.51 -6.31
CA ASP A 664 -34.34 -9.86 -6.66
C ASP A 664 -32.83 -9.77 -6.85
N VAL A 665 -32.04 -10.24 -5.88
CA VAL A 665 -30.56 -10.25 -5.95
C VAL A 665 -30.06 -11.68 -5.88
N LEU A 666 -29.17 -12.06 -6.80
CA LEU A 666 -28.49 -13.36 -6.74
C LEU A 666 -27.49 -13.37 -5.58
N THR A 667 -27.57 -14.41 -4.74
CA THR A 667 -26.65 -14.65 -3.64
C THR A 667 -25.51 -15.58 -4.07
N ALA A 668 -24.42 -15.64 -3.29
CA ALA A 668 -23.32 -16.58 -3.54
C ALA A 668 -23.76 -18.06 -3.52
N ALA A 669 -24.91 -18.38 -2.90
CA ALA A 669 -25.49 -19.72 -2.94
C ALA A 669 -26.17 -20.04 -4.29
N ASP A 670 -26.61 -19.01 -5.03
CA ASP A 670 -27.25 -19.12 -6.34
C ASP A 670 -26.23 -19.23 -7.49
N GLU A 671 -24.95 -18.91 -7.25
CA GLU A 671 -23.89 -19.09 -8.24
C GLU A 671 -23.54 -20.58 -8.48
N GLY A 672 -23.96 -21.48 -7.57
CA GLY A 672 -23.92 -22.94 -7.73
C GLY A 672 -22.52 -23.55 -7.98
N ASP A 673 -22.38 -24.86 -7.78
CA ASP A 673 -21.18 -25.65 -8.15
C ASP A 673 -20.91 -25.71 -9.67
N ALA A 674 -21.53 -24.84 -10.47
CA ALA A 674 -21.66 -24.98 -11.93
C ALA A 674 -20.35 -24.74 -12.72
N PHE A 675 -19.26 -24.35 -12.07
CA PHE A 675 -17.94 -24.15 -12.72
C PHE A 675 -16.76 -24.61 -11.85
N ARG A 676 -16.98 -25.50 -10.88
CA ARG A 676 -15.91 -26.02 -10.01
C ARG A 676 -15.19 -27.29 -10.50
N ASP A 677 -15.60 -27.94 -11.58
CA ASP A 677 -14.86 -29.09 -12.09
C ASP A 677 -15.18 -29.42 -13.56
N ASP A 678 -14.20 -30.03 -14.24
CA ASP A 678 -14.23 -30.63 -15.59
C ASP A 678 -13.92 -29.74 -16.82
N ALA A 679 -12.67 -29.26 -16.89
CA ALA A 679 -11.91 -29.29 -18.14
C ALA A 679 -10.52 -29.93 -17.88
N PRO A 680 -10.15 -31.04 -18.54
CA PRO A 680 -8.85 -31.67 -18.34
C PRO A 680 -7.79 -30.85 -19.06
N ASN A 681 -7.17 -29.90 -18.37
CA ASN A 681 -5.90 -29.34 -18.79
C ASN A 681 -4.79 -30.12 -18.09
N GLU A 682 -4.41 -31.25 -18.68
CA GLU A 682 -3.08 -31.82 -18.52
C GLU A 682 -2.09 -30.78 -19.08
N ASP A 683 -1.58 -29.88 -18.22
CA ASP A 683 -0.28 -29.17 -18.31
C ASP A 683 -0.33 -27.77 -17.64
N GLY A 684 -0.04 -27.69 -16.33
CA GLY A 684 0.35 -26.45 -15.63
C GLY A 684 -0.28 -26.25 -14.24
N PRO A 685 0.46 -25.83 -13.19
CA PRO A 685 -0.09 -25.66 -11.86
C PRO A 685 -0.67 -24.25 -11.66
N GLY A 686 -1.91 -24.16 -11.16
CA GLY A 686 -2.31 -23.09 -10.24
C GLY A 686 -3.63 -22.33 -10.50
N GLU A 687 -4.75 -23.06 -10.59
CA GLU A 687 -6.10 -22.71 -10.08
C GLU A 687 -6.43 -21.23 -9.77
N THR A 688 -7.22 -20.59 -10.64
CA THR A 688 -7.89 -19.30 -10.37
C THR A 688 -9.36 -19.53 -10.03
N SER A 689 -9.79 -19.11 -8.83
CA SER A 689 -11.20 -19.13 -8.42
C SER A 689 -11.93 -17.89 -8.95
N PRO A 690 -13.19 -17.98 -9.41
CA PRO A 690 -14.00 -16.83 -9.88
C PRO A 690 -14.24 -15.70 -8.86
N SER A 691 -13.75 -15.87 -7.62
CA SER A 691 -13.88 -14.93 -6.50
C SER A 691 -12.58 -14.19 -6.16
N ASP A 692 -11.52 -14.31 -6.97
CA ASP A 692 -10.29 -13.55 -6.76
C ASP A 692 -10.52 -12.05 -7.03
N PRO A 693 -10.36 -11.16 -6.03
CA PRO A 693 -10.55 -9.72 -6.20
C PRO A 693 -9.58 -9.07 -7.20
N ASP A 694 -8.50 -9.75 -7.60
CA ASP A 694 -7.56 -9.30 -8.62
C ASP A 694 -7.85 -9.88 -10.02
N ASP A 695 -8.87 -10.74 -10.19
CA ASP A 695 -9.28 -11.27 -11.51
C ASP A 695 -10.14 -10.27 -12.27
N MET A 696 -9.46 -9.46 -13.06
CA MET A 696 -10.06 -8.46 -13.94
C MET A 696 -10.87 -9.07 -15.08
N ASP A 697 -10.57 -10.29 -15.53
CA ASP A 697 -11.28 -10.92 -16.63
C ASP A 697 -12.63 -11.46 -16.15
N ALA A 698 -12.66 -12.07 -14.96
CA ALA A 698 -13.91 -12.47 -14.31
C ALA A 698 -14.84 -11.27 -14.08
N LEU A 699 -14.31 -10.17 -13.53
CA LEU A 699 -15.11 -8.95 -13.30
C LEU A 699 -15.65 -8.38 -14.62
N ALA A 700 -14.84 -8.34 -15.67
CA ALA A 700 -15.28 -7.89 -16.99
C ALA A 700 -16.34 -8.82 -17.59
N ALA A 701 -16.18 -10.14 -17.52
CA ALA A 701 -17.18 -11.10 -18.00
C ALA A 701 -18.53 -10.91 -17.29
N ARG A 702 -18.51 -10.69 -15.97
CA ARG A 702 -19.73 -10.37 -15.19
C ARG A 702 -20.36 -9.06 -15.63
N ILE A 703 -19.57 -8.01 -15.85
CA ILE A 703 -20.06 -6.72 -16.37
C ILE A 703 -20.69 -6.89 -17.76
N ALA A 704 -20.02 -7.61 -18.67
CA ALA A 704 -20.51 -7.86 -20.04
C ALA A 704 -21.78 -8.71 -20.08
N ALA A 705 -22.00 -9.58 -19.08
CA ALA A 705 -23.21 -10.37 -18.96
C ALA A 705 -24.47 -9.53 -18.65
N MET A 706 -24.32 -8.28 -18.19
CA MET A 706 -25.43 -7.43 -17.73
C MET A 706 -26.11 -6.65 -18.86
N ASP A 707 -27.41 -6.40 -18.73
CA ASP A 707 -28.11 -5.45 -19.61
C ASP A 707 -27.81 -3.98 -19.20
N ALA A 708 -27.52 -3.75 -17.92
CA ALA A 708 -27.05 -2.48 -17.40
C ALA A 708 -26.26 -2.65 -16.10
N VAL A 709 -25.50 -1.63 -15.69
CA VAL A 709 -24.81 -1.57 -14.39
C VAL A 709 -25.31 -0.38 -13.58
N VAL A 710 -25.57 -0.58 -12.29
CA VAL A 710 -25.79 0.47 -11.31
C VAL A 710 -24.64 0.42 -10.31
N THR A 711 -23.86 1.49 -10.23
CA THR A 711 -22.65 1.53 -9.41
C THR A 711 -22.45 2.90 -8.76
N ILE A 712 -21.52 2.98 -7.82
CA ILE A 712 -20.93 4.22 -7.33
C ILE A 712 -19.64 4.56 -8.10
N ASP A 713 -19.06 5.73 -7.81
CA ASP A 713 -17.70 6.10 -8.23
C ASP A 713 -16.66 5.07 -7.77
N GLY A 714 -16.00 4.41 -8.73
CA GLY A 714 -15.04 3.33 -8.48
C GLY A 714 -14.74 2.51 -9.73
N LEU A 715 -13.88 1.50 -9.60
CA LEU A 715 -13.35 0.72 -10.73
C LEU A 715 -14.45 0.13 -11.63
N VAL A 716 -15.52 -0.41 -11.05
CA VAL A 716 -16.68 -0.96 -11.80
C VAL A 716 -17.29 0.07 -12.76
N ALA A 717 -17.40 1.34 -12.34
CA ALA A 717 -17.93 2.42 -13.19
C ALA A 717 -17.05 2.67 -14.40
N HIS A 718 -15.72 2.66 -14.21
CA HIS A 718 -14.75 2.92 -15.26
C HIS A 718 -14.66 1.74 -16.24
N LEU A 719 -14.70 0.50 -15.74
CA LEU A 719 -14.70 -0.70 -16.60
C LEU A 719 -15.99 -0.81 -17.42
N ALA A 720 -17.16 -0.72 -16.79
CA ALA A 720 -18.43 -0.79 -17.50
C ALA A 720 -18.54 0.33 -18.55
N GLY A 721 -18.10 1.54 -18.20
CA GLY A 721 -18.02 2.66 -19.14
C GLY A 721 -17.05 2.41 -20.30
N ALA A 722 -15.88 1.82 -20.04
CA ALA A 722 -14.87 1.53 -21.07
C ALA A 722 -15.23 0.32 -21.95
N MET A 723 -16.06 -0.59 -21.46
CA MET A 723 -16.67 -1.69 -22.20
C MET A 723 -17.96 -1.27 -22.92
N ALA A 724 -18.37 0.00 -22.79
CA ALA A 724 -19.60 0.55 -23.36
C ALA A 724 -20.89 -0.15 -22.88
N VAL A 725 -20.88 -0.77 -21.69
CA VAL A 725 -22.08 -1.34 -21.06
C VAL A 725 -22.92 -0.20 -20.47
N PRO A 726 -24.23 -0.11 -20.76
CA PRO A 726 -25.11 0.92 -20.22
C PRO A 726 -25.03 0.99 -18.70
N SER A 727 -24.73 2.17 -18.15
CA SER A 727 -24.41 2.28 -16.72
C SER A 727 -25.00 3.52 -16.07
N ILE A 728 -25.37 3.40 -14.80
CA ILE A 728 -25.78 4.52 -13.94
C ILE A 728 -24.78 4.62 -12.79
N VAL A 729 -24.08 5.76 -12.72
CA VAL A 729 -23.16 6.04 -11.61
C VAL A 729 -23.84 6.98 -10.64
N VAL A 730 -24.03 6.50 -9.41
CA VAL A 730 -24.55 7.28 -8.30
C VAL A 730 -23.40 8.05 -7.66
N LEU A 731 -23.55 9.37 -7.57
CA LEU A 731 -22.50 10.28 -7.14
C LEU A 731 -22.91 11.08 -5.91
N ALA A 732 -21.98 11.18 -4.96
CA ALA A 732 -22.04 12.14 -3.85
C ALA A 732 -22.07 13.59 -4.37
N HIS A 733 -22.46 14.52 -3.50
CA HIS A 733 -22.53 15.95 -3.86
C HIS A 733 -21.19 16.47 -4.39
N ALA A 734 -20.10 16.19 -3.67
CA ALA A 734 -18.74 16.52 -4.08
C ALA A 734 -18.09 15.33 -4.82
N ALA A 735 -18.58 15.05 -6.03
CA ALA A 735 -18.02 14.01 -6.90
C ALA A 735 -16.57 14.31 -7.33
N ASP A 736 -15.84 13.25 -7.68
CA ASP A 736 -14.50 13.34 -8.27
C ASP A 736 -14.51 14.12 -9.60
N TRP A 737 -13.38 14.76 -9.92
CA TRP A 737 -13.24 15.62 -11.09
C TRP A 737 -13.55 14.93 -12.42
N ARG A 738 -13.34 13.60 -12.51
CA ARG A 738 -13.64 12.79 -13.71
C ARG A 738 -15.12 12.83 -14.08
N TRP A 739 -15.97 12.99 -13.08
CA TRP A 739 -17.40 13.09 -13.30
C TRP A 739 -17.85 14.53 -13.58
N GLY A 740 -16.99 15.54 -13.49
CA GLY A 740 -17.34 16.95 -13.69
C GLY A 740 -18.28 17.52 -12.61
N LEU A 741 -18.55 18.82 -12.71
CA LEU A 741 -19.32 19.56 -11.71
C LEU A 741 -20.84 19.31 -11.77
N GLU A 742 -21.40 19.24 -12.98
CA GLU A 742 -22.85 19.21 -13.19
C GLU A 742 -23.28 18.28 -14.34
N GLY A 743 -24.59 18.21 -14.58
CA GLY A 743 -25.17 17.46 -15.68
C GLY A 743 -25.28 15.94 -15.46
N PRO A 744 -26.04 15.24 -16.33
CA PRO A 744 -26.36 13.83 -16.16
C PRO A 744 -25.50 12.88 -17.02
N ARG A 745 -24.46 13.36 -17.71
CA ARG A 745 -23.66 12.56 -18.64
C ARG A 745 -22.17 12.63 -18.29
N SER A 746 -21.46 11.53 -18.54
CA SER A 746 -19.99 11.50 -18.46
C SER A 746 -19.37 11.96 -19.77
N VAL A 747 -18.29 12.74 -19.68
CA VAL A 747 -17.45 13.09 -20.84
C VAL A 747 -16.61 11.89 -21.30
N TRP A 748 -16.22 11.02 -20.36
CA TRP A 748 -15.34 9.87 -20.59
C TRP A 748 -16.07 8.62 -21.09
N TYR A 749 -17.34 8.49 -20.72
CA TYR A 749 -18.11 7.26 -20.93
C TYR A 749 -19.50 7.59 -21.49
N PRO A 750 -19.66 7.57 -22.82
CA PRO A 750 -20.94 7.92 -23.47
C PRO A 750 -22.13 7.03 -23.03
N ALA A 751 -21.86 5.78 -22.65
CA ALA A 751 -22.87 4.83 -22.15
C ALA A 751 -23.28 5.08 -20.68
N VAL A 752 -22.63 6.01 -19.98
CA VAL A 752 -22.84 6.27 -18.55
C VAL A 752 -23.78 7.47 -18.33
N THR A 753 -24.81 7.24 -17.52
CA THR A 753 -25.67 8.26 -16.93
C THR A 753 -25.24 8.55 -15.49
N LEU A 754 -25.26 9.81 -15.08
CA LEU A 754 -24.86 10.25 -13.75
C LEU A 754 -26.06 10.65 -12.89
N ALA A 755 -26.20 10.01 -11.73
CA ALA A 755 -27.24 10.29 -10.73
C ALA A 755 -26.60 10.97 -9.51
N ARG A 756 -26.59 12.31 -9.51
CA ARG A 756 -25.91 13.11 -8.49
C ARG A 756 -26.81 13.52 -7.34
N GLN A 757 -26.25 13.46 -6.15
CA GLN A 757 -26.80 14.06 -4.94
C GLN A 757 -26.81 15.61 -5.06
N PRO A 758 -27.98 16.28 -4.93
CA PRO A 758 -28.09 17.73 -5.10
C PRO A 758 -27.51 18.52 -3.93
N VAL A 759 -27.63 17.98 -2.71
CA VAL A 759 -27.08 18.56 -1.46
C VAL A 759 -26.55 17.44 -0.58
N PRO A 760 -25.50 17.66 0.23
CA PRO A 760 -24.94 16.62 1.10
C PRO A 760 -26.01 15.94 1.95
N GLY A 761 -26.01 14.61 1.97
CA GLY A 761 -26.95 13.77 2.72
C GLY A 761 -28.26 13.42 2.00
N ASP A 762 -28.65 14.13 0.93
CA ASP A 762 -29.84 13.76 0.14
C ASP A 762 -29.54 12.60 -0.83
N TRP A 763 -29.64 11.36 -0.33
CA TRP A 763 -29.54 10.17 -1.16
C TRP A 763 -30.86 9.76 -1.83
N ALA A 764 -31.99 10.32 -1.41
CA ALA A 764 -33.29 10.01 -2.00
C ALA A 764 -33.37 10.49 -3.45
N THR A 765 -32.95 11.74 -3.72
CA THR A 765 -32.98 12.31 -5.08
C THR A 765 -32.21 11.48 -6.11
N PRO A 766 -30.91 11.14 -5.91
CA PRO A 766 -30.18 10.34 -6.89
C PRO A 766 -30.77 8.94 -7.05
N MET A 767 -31.31 8.31 -5.99
CA MET A 767 -31.90 6.97 -6.07
C MET A 767 -33.18 6.92 -6.90
N HIS A 768 -34.06 7.93 -6.78
CA HIS A 768 -35.22 8.06 -7.65
C HIS A 768 -34.83 8.28 -9.12
N ARG A 769 -33.76 9.06 -9.37
CA ARG A 769 -33.22 9.25 -10.73
C ARG A 769 -32.67 7.94 -11.29
N THR A 770 -31.98 7.15 -10.46
CA THR A 770 -31.48 5.82 -10.81
C THR A 770 -32.63 4.88 -11.16
N ALA A 771 -33.68 4.78 -10.34
CA ALA A 771 -34.84 3.94 -10.64
C ALA A 771 -35.53 4.33 -11.96
N ALA A 772 -35.72 5.63 -12.20
CA ALA A 772 -36.29 6.13 -13.45
C ALA A 772 -35.40 5.85 -14.67
N ALA A 773 -34.08 5.96 -14.53
CA ALA A 773 -33.12 5.63 -15.59
C ALA A 773 -33.10 4.12 -15.88
N LEU A 774 -33.13 3.30 -14.82
CA LEU A 774 -33.16 1.86 -14.93
C LEU A 774 -34.43 1.37 -15.64
N GLY A 775 -35.59 1.99 -15.36
CA GLY A 775 -36.82 1.72 -16.11
C GLY A 775 -36.69 1.97 -17.62
N ARG A 776 -35.91 2.99 -18.03
CA ARG A 776 -35.62 3.26 -19.46
C ARG A 776 -34.68 2.22 -20.05
N TYR A 777 -33.63 1.84 -19.32
CA TYR A 777 -32.70 0.78 -19.76
C TYR A 777 -33.41 -0.55 -19.93
N ARG A 778 -34.31 -0.90 -19.00
CA ARG A 778 -35.17 -2.08 -19.15
C ARG A 778 -36.03 -2.02 -20.40
N ALA A 779 -36.70 -0.90 -20.66
CA ALA A 779 -37.53 -0.76 -21.86
C ALA A 779 -36.69 -0.91 -23.14
N ALA A 780 -35.48 -0.34 -23.17
CA ALA A 780 -34.56 -0.46 -24.29
C ALA A 780 -34.07 -1.90 -24.50
N ALA A 781 -33.67 -2.59 -23.42
CA ALA A 781 -33.21 -3.98 -23.48
C ALA A 781 -34.31 -4.92 -24.00
N LEU A 782 -35.54 -4.78 -23.51
CA LEU A 782 -36.68 -5.58 -23.98
C LEU A 782 -37.05 -5.29 -25.44
N ALA A 783 -36.92 -4.03 -25.89
CA ALA A 783 -37.14 -3.67 -27.28
C ALA A 783 -36.07 -4.26 -28.21
N GLY A 784 -34.80 -4.27 -27.77
CA GLY A 784 -33.70 -4.90 -28.50
C GLY A 784 -33.92 -6.39 -28.72
N ARG A 785 -34.24 -7.14 -27.65
CA ARG A 785 -34.54 -8.58 -27.72
C ARG A 785 -35.76 -8.93 -28.58
N ALA A 786 -36.69 -8.01 -28.77
CA ALA A 786 -37.86 -8.21 -29.62
C ALA A 786 -37.57 -7.92 -31.11
N ALA A 787 -36.46 -7.25 -31.41
CA ALA A 787 -36.02 -6.93 -32.77
C ALA A 787 -35.03 -7.97 -33.34
N GLU A 788 -34.31 -8.68 -32.46
CA GLU A 788 -33.54 -9.90 -32.75
C GLU A 788 -34.46 -11.11 -32.97
#